data_AF-A0AAV1CAQ4-F1
#
_entry.id   AF-A0AAV1CAQ4-F1
#
_cell.length_a   1.000
_cell.length_b   1.000
_cell.length_c   1.000
_cell.angle_alpha   90.00
_cell.angle_beta   90.00
_cell.angle_gamma   90.00
#
_symmetry.space_group_name_H-M   'P 1'
#
loop_
_entity.id
_entity.type
_entity.pdbx_description
1 polymer ?
#
loop_
_entity_poly.entity_id
_entity_poly.type
_entity_poly.pdbx_seq_one_letter_code
_entity_poly.pdbx_strand_id
1 'polypeptide(L)'
;MKNLAEKHFINPLQFTGISSSTTGRNRRFHPKFDVVSAANSTTTPSSSTAGAAGVSDAKLSFSATNVSTTALLTSSSGSHKLQPSRKRSSDEYQTSPNWDFNLLQSLQHNYAGEEQIKRIEVLKGLVVMMLDEEEVELIHRLELIDNLERLGICYHFEPRIISLLSRIHSRDRTNEKQHLYSKALEFKLLRQHGFDVSPDAFDAFKDEEGTFAASLLKDPKGMLYLYEASHLQINDEETNLEMAREFTTKYLKKRVDENGFGEEEPTLAELVRHSLEIPQHWRMKRLESRWFVDLYEKSPNMNPILLEFAKIDFNVVQKSYQDELKRVSRWWKNTGMGEELNFARDILVDNFLWNVGFVWKHEQGYSRIMGTKAVIFITLLDDLYDTYANLDELELFTSAIQRWDVNSVNELPGYMKHCFIGLHSFINEAAYYAPKQLGLNLVPYLTKSVKHYFKLSMNMPWADLCGAYLQEAKWYFSKYVPSFEEYLNNALISVAAPLVISLSYLLTSNSIEKGDLDCIDRNDNIIRSTAIILRLTNDLGESPLTEKLKSEDTPKAIECYMKENGASEKDARERIRLLVNDAWKEMNRYGVTDTFISENLKEIAIDMARAGHYMYHHGDGHAHQNSNMARDIAGLFFQPICTF
;
A
#
# COMPACT_ATOMS: atom_id res chain seq x y z
N MET A 1 -49.36 24.65 9.31
CA MET A 1 -49.78 25.80 10.14
C MET A 1 -48.63 26.79 10.22
N LYS A 2 -48.93 28.07 9.97
CA LYS A 2 -47.98 29.19 9.92
C LYS A 2 -47.49 29.59 11.33
N ASN A 3 -46.24 30.06 11.36
CA ASN A 3 -45.62 31.02 12.28
C ASN A 3 -45.65 30.74 13.78
N LEU A 4 -44.45 30.57 14.35
CA LEU A 4 -43.96 31.48 15.39
C LEU A 4 -42.43 31.50 15.36
N ALA A 5 -41.91 32.73 15.39
CA ALA A 5 -40.55 33.11 15.13
C ALA A 5 -39.74 33.24 16.43
N GLU A 6 -38.42 33.11 16.27
CA GLU A 6 -37.36 33.87 16.96
C GLU A 6 -37.35 33.93 18.50
N LYS A 7 -36.31 33.34 19.11
CA LYS A 7 -35.18 34.07 19.71
C LYS A 7 -34.21 33.17 20.50
N HIS A 8 -32.94 33.55 20.40
CA HIS A 8 -31.80 33.31 21.33
C HIS A 8 -30.71 32.33 20.88
N PHE A 9 -29.76 32.90 20.12
CA PHE A 9 -28.34 32.56 20.16
C PHE A 9 -27.75 32.88 21.55
N ILE A 10 -27.27 31.89 22.30
CA ILE A 10 -26.26 32.04 23.36
C ILE A 10 -25.39 30.77 23.39
N ASN A 11 -24.07 30.97 23.30
CA ASN A 11 -22.97 30.02 23.54
C ASN A 11 -23.09 29.29 24.89
N PRO A 12 -22.50 28.09 25.03
CA PRO A 12 -21.69 27.90 26.23
C PRO A 12 -20.38 27.14 25.97
N LEU A 13 -19.27 27.84 26.19
CA LEU A 13 -18.01 27.28 26.66
C LEU A 13 -17.97 27.40 28.19
N GLN A 14 -17.54 26.32 28.84
CA GLN A 14 -16.99 26.18 30.21
C GLN A 14 -17.95 26.24 31.43
N PHE A 15 -17.93 25.15 32.22
CA PHE A 15 -17.69 25.11 33.68
C PHE A 15 -17.46 23.63 34.10
N THR A 16 -16.21 23.18 34.24
CA THR A 16 -15.48 22.76 35.48
C THR A 16 -16.08 21.64 36.34
N GLY A 17 -15.31 20.54 36.45
CA GLY A 17 -14.60 20.15 37.67
C GLY A 17 -15.40 19.62 38.87
N ILE A 18 -15.22 18.31 39.17
CA ILE A 18 -15.26 17.80 40.55
C ILE A 18 -14.02 16.92 40.79
N SER A 19 -13.36 17.23 41.90
CA SER A 19 -12.18 16.61 42.48
C SER A 19 -12.46 15.27 43.17
N SER A 20 -11.46 14.39 43.20
CA SER A 20 -11.16 13.61 44.41
C SER A 20 -9.67 13.21 44.46
N SER A 21 -8.94 13.83 45.40
CA SER A 21 -7.75 13.29 46.06
C SER A 21 -8.16 12.01 46.84
N THR A 22 -7.35 11.04 47.24
CA THR A 22 -5.93 10.97 47.62
C THR A 22 -5.60 9.49 47.87
N THR A 23 -4.36 9.06 47.62
CA THR A 23 -3.46 8.28 48.52
C THR A 23 -2.53 7.38 47.72
N GLY A 24 -1.23 7.60 47.93
CA GLY A 24 -0.17 6.88 47.24
C GLY A 24 0.15 5.53 47.86
N ARG A 25 0.87 4.72 47.07
CA ARG A 25 1.81 3.70 47.56
C ARG A 25 2.90 3.50 46.51
N ASN A 26 4.09 4.00 46.85
CA ASN A 26 5.35 3.62 46.23
C ASN A 26 5.54 2.10 46.31
N ARG A 27 5.78 1.43 45.18
CA ARG A 27 6.50 0.16 45.14
C ARG A 27 7.53 0.21 44.00
N ARG A 28 8.78 0.40 44.40
CA ARG A 28 9.97 0.10 43.60
C ARG A 28 10.01 -1.41 43.40
N PHE A 29 10.10 -1.87 42.15
CA PHE A 29 10.54 -3.22 41.83
C PHE A 29 11.92 -3.14 41.17
N HIS A 30 12.90 -3.73 41.83
CA HIS A 30 14.19 -4.10 41.28
C HIS A 30 14.05 -5.46 40.58
N PRO A 31 14.81 -5.70 39.50
CA PRO A 31 15.39 -7.00 39.25
C PRO A 31 16.88 -6.96 39.57
N LYS A 32 17.30 -7.81 40.52
CA LYS A 32 18.67 -8.31 40.62
C LYS A 32 18.86 -9.35 39.50
N PHE A 33 20.03 -9.38 38.85
CA PHE A 33 20.81 -10.61 38.68
C PHE A 33 22.27 -10.28 38.34
N ASP A 34 23.11 -10.55 39.34
CA ASP A 34 24.48 -11.09 39.36
C ASP A 34 25.57 -10.60 38.41
N VAL A 35 26.53 -9.92 39.05
CA VAL A 35 27.91 -9.69 38.63
C VAL A 35 28.74 -10.93 38.98
N VAL A 36 29.47 -11.48 38.02
CA VAL A 36 30.70 -12.24 38.28
C VAL A 36 31.88 -11.32 38.05
N SER A 37 32.63 -11.10 39.12
CA SER A 37 33.85 -10.32 39.20
C SER A 37 35.03 -11.03 38.55
N ALA A 38 35.90 -10.28 37.87
CA ALA A 38 37.35 -10.42 38.06
C ALA A 38 38.04 -9.10 37.69
N ALA A 39 38.65 -8.49 38.72
CA ALA A 39 39.63 -7.42 38.63
C ALA A 39 40.90 -7.93 37.91
N ASN A 40 41.80 -7.12 37.36
CA ASN A 40 42.57 -6.11 38.09
C ASN A 40 43.51 -5.31 37.16
N SER A 41 43.95 -4.17 37.73
CA SER A 41 45.23 -3.47 37.54
C SER A 41 45.49 -2.58 36.31
N THR A 42 45.14 -1.31 36.50
CA THR A 42 46.03 -0.13 36.49
C THR A 42 47.48 -0.29 35.99
N THR A 43 47.93 0.58 35.09
CA THR A 43 48.90 1.69 35.37
C THR A 43 49.30 2.44 34.08
N THR A 44 49.11 3.76 34.07
CA THR A 44 49.84 4.77 33.27
C THR A 44 51.05 5.25 34.10
N PRO A 45 52.16 5.80 33.55
CA PRO A 45 52.15 7.20 33.04
C PRO A 45 53.22 7.63 31.99
N SER A 46 52.99 8.83 31.41
CA SER A 46 53.97 9.91 31.04
C SER A 46 55.06 9.61 29.99
N SER A 47 55.60 10.52 29.16
CA SER A 47 55.49 11.97 28.88
C SER A 47 56.46 12.32 27.72
N SER A 48 56.26 13.47 27.04
CA SER A 48 57.27 14.40 26.45
C SER A 48 58.24 13.89 25.35
N THR A 49 58.70 14.57 24.28
CA THR A 49 58.73 15.97 23.77
C THR A 49 59.48 15.90 22.39
N ALA A 50 59.07 16.60 21.32
CA ALA A 50 59.76 17.74 20.64
C ALA A 50 61.26 17.54 20.27
N GLY A 51 61.82 17.88 19.09
CA GLY A 51 61.41 18.58 17.88
C GLY A 51 62.64 18.89 16.97
N ALA A 52 62.39 19.66 15.89
CA ALA A 52 63.32 20.44 15.02
C ALA A 52 64.30 19.71 14.07
N ALA A 53 64.80 20.22 12.93
CA ALA A 53 64.47 21.23 11.89
C ALA A 53 65.81 21.66 11.21
N GLY A 54 65.78 22.02 9.92
CA GLY A 54 66.86 22.75 9.19
C GLY A 54 67.67 21.90 8.18
N VAL A 55 67.69 22.03 6.84
CA VAL A 55 67.65 23.12 5.82
C VAL A 55 69.03 23.54 5.28
N SER A 56 69.05 23.84 3.96
CA SER A 56 70.03 24.54 3.08
C SER A 56 71.12 23.67 2.45
N ASP A 57 71.61 23.90 1.23
CA ASP A 57 71.26 24.69 0.03
C ASP A 57 72.17 24.10 -1.10
N ALA A 58 71.87 24.10 -2.40
CA ALA A 58 72.19 25.22 -3.29
C ALA A 58 71.86 24.87 -4.77
N LYS A 59 71.63 25.95 -5.54
CA LYS A 59 71.22 26.06 -6.95
C LYS A 59 72.29 25.63 -7.98
N LEU A 60 71.85 25.26 -9.20
CA LEU A 60 72.31 25.82 -10.48
C LEU A 60 71.46 25.32 -11.67
N SER A 61 71.47 26.07 -12.77
CA SER A 61 70.43 26.14 -13.80
C SER A 61 70.85 25.64 -15.20
N PHE A 62 69.82 25.33 -15.99
CA PHE A 62 69.66 25.47 -17.47
C PHE A 62 70.11 24.38 -18.46
N SER A 63 69.16 24.12 -19.38
CA SER A 63 69.30 23.87 -20.83
C SER A 63 69.16 22.43 -21.36
N ALA A 64 68.33 22.36 -22.41
CA ALA A 64 67.86 21.18 -23.14
C ALA A 64 68.88 20.58 -24.11
N THR A 65 68.70 19.29 -24.44
CA THR A 65 68.86 18.75 -25.80
C THR A 65 68.28 17.33 -25.94
N ASN A 66 67.68 17.10 -27.11
CA ASN A 66 67.12 15.86 -27.63
C ASN A 66 68.18 14.74 -27.80
N VAL A 67 67.75 13.47 -27.84
CA VAL A 67 67.85 12.56 -29.02
C VAL A 67 67.28 11.16 -28.70
N SER A 68 66.40 10.72 -29.62
CA SER A 68 65.90 9.39 -30.01
C SER A 68 66.80 8.17 -29.71
N THR A 69 66.33 6.91 -29.57
CA THR A 69 65.57 6.17 -30.61
C THR A 69 65.02 4.81 -30.09
N THR A 70 63.78 4.50 -30.49
CA THR A 70 63.17 3.20 -30.89
C THR A 70 63.04 1.99 -29.95
N ALA A 71 61.77 1.60 -29.69
CA ALA A 71 61.28 0.24 -30.00
C ALA A 71 59.73 0.22 -30.18
N LEU A 72 59.33 -0.02 -31.44
CA LEU A 72 58.11 -0.69 -31.95
C LEU A 72 56.75 -0.50 -31.25
N LEU A 73 55.92 0.33 -31.88
CA LEU A 73 54.46 0.34 -31.75
C LEU A 73 53.86 -0.92 -32.40
N THR A 74 53.11 -1.69 -31.61
CA THR A 74 52.02 -2.53 -32.12
C THR A 74 50.71 -1.92 -31.65
N SER A 75 49.89 -1.51 -32.61
CA SER A 75 48.54 -1.03 -32.41
C SER A 75 47.66 -2.15 -31.88
N SER A 76 47.15 -2.03 -30.66
CA SER A 76 45.87 -2.64 -30.30
C SER A 76 44.87 -1.52 -30.11
N SER A 77 44.00 -1.37 -31.11
CA SER A 77 42.75 -0.65 -30.98
C SER A 77 41.97 -1.31 -29.86
N GLY A 78 41.96 -0.70 -28.67
CA GLY A 78 41.07 -1.08 -27.59
C GLY A 78 39.64 -0.95 -28.11
N SER A 79 38.98 -2.09 -28.31
CA SER A 79 37.55 -2.13 -28.49
C SER A 79 36.91 -1.61 -27.20
N HIS A 80 36.51 -0.34 -27.19
CA HIS A 80 35.45 0.09 -26.28
C HIS A 80 34.29 -0.87 -26.55
N LYS A 81 34.01 -1.77 -25.60
CA LYS A 81 32.72 -2.46 -25.57
C LYS A 81 31.68 -1.34 -25.55
N LEU A 82 30.98 -1.17 -26.67
CA LEU A 82 29.82 -0.29 -26.77
C LEU A 82 28.89 -0.69 -25.64
N GLN A 83 28.70 0.21 -24.66
CA GLN A 83 27.66 0.00 -23.66
C GLN A 83 26.31 -0.12 -24.39
N PRO A 84 25.36 -0.91 -23.87
CA PRO A 84 24.03 -0.94 -24.44
C PRO A 84 23.48 0.49 -24.50
N SER A 85 23.29 1.05 -25.69
CA SER A 85 22.65 2.35 -25.84
C SER A 85 21.15 2.14 -25.83
N ARG A 86 20.43 2.67 -24.83
CA ARG A 86 18.97 2.76 -24.93
C ARG A 86 18.63 3.66 -26.12
N LYS A 87 17.77 3.18 -27.02
CA LYS A 87 17.19 4.06 -28.03
C LYS A 87 16.27 5.01 -27.29
N ARG A 88 16.53 6.32 -27.37
CA ARG A 88 15.57 7.35 -26.94
C ARG A 88 14.38 7.31 -27.90
N SER A 89 13.44 6.41 -27.66
CA SER A 89 12.20 6.28 -28.42
C SER A 89 11.06 6.68 -27.49
N SER A 90 10.33 7.73 -27.86
CA SER A 90 9.08 8.15 -27.21
C SER A 90 7.87 7.35 -27.71
N ASP A 91 8.07 6.46 -28.69
CA ASP A 91 6.99 5.91 -29.52
C ASP A 91 6.23 4.73 -28.87
N GLU A 92 6.59 4.32 -27.65
CA GLU A 92 6.02 3.12 -27.01
C GLU A 92 4.88 3.41 -26.02
N TYR A 93 4.78 4.61 -25.44
CA TYR A 93 3.72 4.92 -24.47
C TYR A 93 2.57 5.70 -25.10
N GLN A 94 1.42 5.04 -25.24
CA GLN A 94 0.16 5.73 -25.52
C GLN A 94 -0.28 6.49 -24.26
N THR A 95 -0.48 7.80 -24.38
CA THR A 95 -1.21 8.61 -23.39
C THR A 95 -2.53 7.93 -23.06
N SER A 96 -2.95 7.86 -21.79
CA SER A 96 -4.23 7.25 -21.38
C SER A 96 -5.38 7.88 -22.18
N PRO A 97 -5.88 7.23 -23.24
CA PRO A 97 -6.72 7.89 -24.24
C PRO A 97 -8.15 8.11 -23.73
N ASN A 98 -8.45 7.59 -22.54
CA ASN A 98 -9.79 7.52 -22.00
C ASN A 98 -10.16 8.73 -21.13
N TRP A 99 -9.18 9.48 -20.58
CA TRP A 99 -9.43 10.47 -19.52
C TRP A 99 -8.69 11.80 -19.73
N ASP A 100 -9.08 12.57 -20.75
CA ASP A 100 -8.40 13.83 -21.04
C ASP A 100 -8.68 14.95 -19.99
N PHE A 101 -7.83 15.97 -20.00
CA PHE A 101 -7.94 17.12 -19.11
C PHE A 101 -9.31 17.81 -19.18
N ASN A 102 -9.88 17.98 -20.37
CA ASN A 102 -11.14 18.70 -20.55
C ASN A 102 -12.31 17.89 -19.98
N LEU A 103 -12.32 16.57 -20.17
CA LEU A 103 -13.27 15.65 -19.55
C LEU A 103 -13.22 15.80 -18.03
N LEU A 104 -12.04 15.68 -17.43
CA LEU A 104 -11.87 15.80 -15.97
C LEU A 104 -12.38 17.15 -15.44
N GLN A 105 -12.07 18.26 -16.13
CA GLN A 105 -12.54 19.58 -15.72
C GLN A 105 -14.05 19.78 -15.92
N SER A 106 -14.66 19.08 -16.88
CA SER A 106 -16.08 19.20 -17.22
C SER A 106 -17.04 18.44 -16.30
N LEU A 107 -16.53 17.54 -15.45
CA LEU A 107 -17.36 16.69 -14.57
C LEU A 107 -18.34 17.54 -13.74
N GLN A 108 -19.63 17.18 -13.76
CA GLN A 108 -20.68 17.86 -13.01
C GLN A 108 -21.17 17.01 -11.85
N HIS A 109 -21.70 17.66 -10.81
CA HIS A 109 -22.07 17.00 -9.55
C HIS A 109 -23.57 17.11 -9.29
N ASN A 110 -24.34 16.10 -9.69
CA ASN A 110 -25.80 16.08 -9.51
C ASN A 110 -26.26 15.21 -8.32
N TYR A 111 -25.37 14.43 -7.70
CA TYR A 111 -25.74 13.33 -6.80
C TYR A 111 -25.25 13.49 -5.35
N ALA A 112 -24.78 14.67 -4.96
CA ALA A 112 -24.24 14.91 -3.62
C ALA A 112 -24.42 16.38 -3.19
N GLY A 113 -25.69 16.79 -3.09
CA GLY A 113 -26.13 18.05 -2.50
C GLY A 113 -26.48 17.89 -1.01
N GLU A 114 -26.98 18.98 -0.41
CA GLU A 114 -27.35 19.00 1.02
C GLU A 114 -28.43 17.98 1.39
N GLU A 115 -29.33 17.66 0.46
CA GLU A 115 -30.40 16.68 0.68
C GLU A 115 -29.85 15.26 0.88
N GLN A 116 -28.88 14.85 0.06
CA GLN A 116 -28.22 13.55 0.20
C GLN A 116 -27.47 13.44 1.52
N ILE A 117 -26.78 14.50 1.95
CA ILE A 117 -26.08 14.54 3.25
C ILE A 117 -27.08 14.38 4.40
N LYS A 118 -28.21 15.11 4.37
CA LYS A 118 -29.27 14.95 5.37
C LYS A 118 -29.85 13.53 5.37
N ARG A 119 -30.01 12.92 4.19
CA ARG A 119 -30.51 11.55 4.06
C ARG A 119 -29.53 10.53 4.65
N ILE A 120 -28.21 10.71 4.43
CA ILE A 120 -27.17 9.89 5.06
C ILE A 120 -27.30 9.91 6.59
N GLU A 121 -27.49 11.08 7.21
CA GLU A 121 -27.61 11.17 8.67
C GLU A 121 -28.85 10.44 9.21
N VAL A 122 -29.96 10.45 8.46
CA VAL A 122 -31.15 9.64 8.80
C VAL A 122 -30.84 8.14 8.69
N LEU A 123 -30.21 7.71 7.59
CA LEU A 123 -29.87 6.31 7.35
C LEU A 123 -28.86 5.79 8.38
N LYS A 124 -27.88 6.60 8.78
CA LYS A 124 -26.98 6.30 9.90
C LYS A 124 -27.74 5.99 11.18
N GLY A 125 -28.73 6.83 11.54
CA GLY A 125 -29.58 6.60 12.70
C GLY A 125 -30.37 5.29 12.62
N LEU A 126 -30.87 4.92 11.44
CA LEU A 126 -31.56 3.64 11.23
C LEU A 126 -30.63 2.44 11.41
N VAL A 127 -29.41 2.49 10.85
CA VAL A 127 -28.42 1.42 11.01
C VAL A 127 -27.93 1.29 12.44
N VAL A 128 -27.77 2.41 13.16
CA VAL A 128 -27.49 2.45 14.60
C VAL A 128 -28.54 1.64 15.36
N MET A 129 -29.84 1.82 15.09
CA MET A 129 -30.89 1.02 15.72
C MET A 129 -30.76 -0.47 15.40
N MET A 130 -30.45 -0.84 14.15
CA MET A 130 -30.23 -2.25 13.77
C MET A 130 -29.05 -2.89 14.50
N LEU A 131 -27.96 -2.14 14.70
CA LEU A 131 -26.77 -2.61 15.40
C LEU A 131 -26.98 -2.75 16.92
N ASP A 132 -27.83 -1.91 17.51
CA ASP A 132 -28.13 -1.93 18.95
C ASP A 132 -29.21 -2.94 19.35
N GLU A 133 -29.91 -3.56 18.38
CA GLU A 133 -30.93 -4.56 18.66
C GLU A 133 -30.34 -5.75 19.45
N GLU A 134 -30.86 -5.97 20.66
CA GLU A 134 -30.28 -6.92 21.61
C GLU A 134 -30.69 -8.36 21.31
N GLU A 135 -31.94 -8.57 20.88
CA GLU A 135 -32.58 -9.88 20.66
C GLU A 135 -32.34 -10.47 19.25
N VAL A 136 -31.23 -10.09 18.58
CA VAL A 136 -30.86 -10.63 17.26
C VAL A 136 -30.02 -11.91 17.41
N GLU A 137 -30.39 -12.95 16.65
CA GLU A 137 -29.56 -14.15 16.49
C GLU A 137 -28.15 -13.80 16.01
N LEU A 138 -27.12 -14.50 16.49
CA LEU A 138 -25.73 -14.14 16.17
C LEU A 138 -25.50 -14.06 14.66
N ILE A 139 -26.03 -15.02 13.89
CA ILE A 139 -25.78 -15.07 12.45
C ILE A 139 -26.25 -13.82 11.73
N HIS A 140 -27.46 -13.32 12.05
CA HIS A 140 -27.97 -12.08 11.46
C HIS A 140 -27.15 -10.85 11.86
N ARG A 141 -26.59 -10.84 13.09
CA ARG A 141 -25.68 -9.78 13.53
C ARG A 141 -24.37 -9.81 12.76
N LEU A 142 -23.79 -10.99 12.54
CA LEU A 142 -22.57 -11.16 11.75
C LEU A 142 -22.82 -10.79 10.27
N GLU A 143 -23.94 -11.23 9.69
CA GLU A 143 -24.34 -10.86 8.32
C GLU A 143 -24.57 -9.36 8.17
N LEU A 144 -25.11 -8.67 9.18
CA LEU A 144 -25.23 -7.22 9.17
C LEU A 144 -23.85 -6.55 9.12
N ILE A 145 -22.90 -6.99 9.94
CA ILE A 145 -21.53 -6.44 9.95
C ILE A 145 -20.83 -6.70 8.60
N ASP A 146 -20.89 -7.93 8.09
CA ASP A 146 -20.33 -8.30 6.78
C ASP A 146 -20.93 -7.46 5.65
N ASN A 147 -22.25 -7.26 5.65
CA ASN A 147 -22.91 -6.41 4.66
C ASN A 147 -22.46 -4.95 4.75
N LEU A 148 -22.32 -4.38 5.96
CA LEU A 148 -21.84 -3.00 6.13
C LEU A 148 -20.42 -2.82 5.58
N GLU A 149 -19.54 -3.80 5.82
CA GLU A 149 -18.17 -3.78 5.30
C GLU A 149 -18.13 -3.89 3.78
N ARG A 150 -18.84 -4.86 3.23
CA ARG A 150 -18.85 -5.13 1.80
C ARG A 150 -19.57 -4.05 1.00
N LEU A 151 -20.55 -3.36 1.58
CA LEU A 151 -21.19 -2.18 1.00
C LEU A 151 -20.33 -0.91 1.13
N GLY A 152 -19.21 -0.97 1.85
CA GLY A 152 -18.29 0.15 2.01
C GLY A 152 -18.83 1.27 2.90
N ILE A 153 -19.77 0.97 3.81
CA ILE A 153 -20.40 1.94 4.73
C ILE A 153 -20.09 1.65 6.21
N CYS A 154 -19.26 0.63 6.50
CA CYS A 154 -18.86 0.27 7.86
C CYS A 154 -18.07 1.38 8.59
N TYR A 155 -17.35 2.23 7.86
CA TYR A 155 -16.51 3.29 8.44
C TYR A 155 -17.30 4.32 9.27
N HIS A 156 -18.61 4.44 9.03
CA HIS A 156 -19.52 5.27 9.84
C HIS A 156 -19.80 4.69 11.23
N PHE A 157 -19.47 3.41 11.47
CA PHE A 157 -19.87 2.66 12.66
C PHE A 157 -18.70 1.90 13.32
N GLU A 158 -17.44 2.18 12.95
CA GLU A 158 -16.25 1.46 13.44
C GLU A 158 -16.25 1.21 14.97
N PRO A 159 -16.44 2.23 15.85
CA PRO A 159 -16.41 2.01 17.30
C PRO A 159 -17.50 1.04 17.78
N ARG A 160 -18.65 1.06 17.12
CA ARG A 160 -19.80 0.22 17.47
C ARG A 160 -19.58 -1.22 16.98
N ILE A 161 -19.09 -1.39 15.76
CA ILE A 161 -18.75 -2.72 15.21
C ILE A 161 -17.69 -3.40 16.09
N ILE A 162 -16.61 -2.69 16.44
CA ILE A 162 -15.56 -3.21 17.33
C ILE A 162 -16.14 -3.60 18.69
N SER A 163 -17.03 -2.78 19.27
CA SER A 163 -17.70 -3.11 20.53
C SER A 163 -18.55 -4.39 20.42
N LEU A 164 -19.32 -4.53 19.33
CA LEU A 164 -20.14 -5.73 19.09
C LEU A 164 -19.28 -6.99 18.93
N LEU A 165 -18.21 -6.92 18.13
CA LEU A 165 -17.28 -8.02 17.92
C LEU A 165 -16.54 -8.40 19.21
N SER A 166 -16.16 -7.41 20.02
CA SER A 166 -15.56 -7.65 21.34
C SER A 166 -16.50 -8.44 22.26
N ARG A 167 -17.80 -8.10 22.29
CA ARG A 167 -18.79 -8.88 23.04
C ARG A 167 -18.94 -10.30 22.50
N ILE A 168 -18.94 -10.47 21.17
CA ILE A 168 -19.03 -11.79 20.53
C ILE A 168 -17.82 -12.64 20.92
N HIS A 169 -16.61 -12.08 20.79
CA HIS A 169 -15.36 -12.75 21.14
C HIS A 169 -15.28 -13.17 22.62
N SER A 170 -15.78 -12.32 23.53
CA SER A 170 -15.75 -12.60 24.97
C SER A 170 -16.72 -13.69 25.45
N ARG A 171 -17.66 -14.13 24.61
CA ARG A 171 -18.67 -15.14 25.00
C ARG A 171 -18.11 -16.54 24.82
N ASP A 172 -18.12 -17.34 25.88
CA ASP A 172 -17.83 -18.76 25.79
C ASP A 172 -19.01 -19.50 25.14
N ARG A 173 -18.76 -20.00 23.93
CA ARG A 173 -19.73 -20.78 23.13
C ARG A 173 -19.16 -22.14 22.72
N THR A 174 -18.16 -22.64 23.46
CA THR A 174 -17.47 -23.91 23.19
C THR A 174 -18.42 -25.11 23.08
N ASN A 175 -19.57 -25.07 23.76
CA ASN A 175 -20.56 -26.15 23.77
C ASN A 175 -21.73 -25.96 22.78
N GLU A 176 -21.75 -24.87 22.01
CA GLU A 176 -22.83 -24.61 21.07
C GLU A 176 -22.54 -25.24 19.70
N LYS A 177 -23.48 -26.05 19.19
CA LYS A 177 -23.39 -26.56 17.82
C LYS A 177 -23.58 -25.40 16.84
N GLN A 178 -22.52 -25.02 16.15
CA GLN A 178 -22.58 -23.98 15.11
C GLN A 178 -22.46 -24.60 13.72
N HIS A 179 -23.22 -24.05 12.77
CA HIS A 179 -23.08 -24.36 11.36
C HIS A 179 -21.75 -23.81 10.81
N LEU A 180 -21.17 -24.48 9.81
CA LEU A 180 -19.90 -24.09 9.20
C LEU A 180 -19.91 -22.62 8.75
N TYR A 181 -20.98 -22.21 8.06
CA TYR A 181 -21.16 -20.83 7.62
C TYR A 181 -21.05 -19.81 8.76
N SER A 182 -21.78 -20.01 9.86
CA SER A 182 -21.75 -19.09 11.00
C SER A 182 -20.37 -19.03 11.65
N LYS A 183 -19.72 -20.19 11.81
CA LYS A 183 -18.40 -20.25 12.44
C LYS A 183 -17.32 -19.58 11.60
N ALA A 184 -17.34 -19.84 10.29
CA ALA A 184 -16.38 -19.25 9.36
C ALA A 184 -16.57 -17.73 9.25
N LEU A 185 -17.81 -17.25 9.23
CA LEU A 185 -18.09 -15.82 9.23
C LEU A 185 -17.66 -15.14 10.53
N GLU A 186 -17.96 -15.75 11.69
CA GLU A 186 -17.51 -15.26 13.00
C GLU A 186 -15.97 -15.16 13.05
N PHE A 187 -15.28 -16.23 12.66
CA PHE A 187 -13.82 -16.26 12.59
C PHE A 187 -13.27 -15.15 11.69
N LYS A 188 -13.83 -15.02 10.48
CA LYS A 188 -13.41 -14.04 9.48
C LYS A 188 -13.50 -12.61 10.03
N LEU A 189 -14.67 -12.23 10.55
CA LEU A 189 -14.90 -10.88 11.07
C LEU A 189 -14.05 -10.60 12.32
N LEU A 190 -13.91 -11.57 13.24
CA LEU A 190 -13.06 -11.38 14.41
C LEU A 190 -11.59 -11.16 14.01
N ARG A 191 -11.03 -12.00 13.13
CA ARG A 191 -9.63 -11.86 12.68
C ARG A 191 -9.41 -10.57 11.88
N GLN A 192 -10.35 -10.18 11.02
CA GLN A 192 -10.27 -8.92 10.26
C GLN A 192 -10.21 -7.67 11.16
N HIS A 193 -10.82 -7.74 12.35
CA HIS A 193 -10.81 -6.67 13.36
C HIS A 193 -9.74 -6.87 14.44
N GLY A 194 -8.75 -7.73 14.20
CA GLY A 194 -7.58 -7.90 15.06
C GLY A 194 -7.82 -8.74 16.32
N PHE A 195 -8.94 -9.46 16.43
CA PHE A 195 -9.15 -10.40 17.53
C PHE A 195 -8.38 -11.70 17.30
N ASP A 196 -7.75 -12.20 18.37
CA ASP A 196 -7.02 -13.46 18.36
C ASP A 196 -7.99 -14.64 18.51
N VAL A 197 -8.19 -15.42 17.45
CA VAL A 197 -9.13 -16.55 17.41
C VAL A 197 -8.44 -17.78 16.87
N SER A 198 -8.30 -18.84 17.67
CA SER A 198 -7.59 -20.05 17.23
C SER A 198 -8.26 -20.74 16.01
N PRO A 199 -7.48 -21.20 15.01
CA PRO A 199 -7.95 -22.07 13.94
C PRO A 199 -8.58 -23.38 14.40
N ASP A 200 -8.26 -23.86 15.61
CA ASP A 200 -8.80 -25.10 16.20
C ASP A 200 -10.32 -25.04 16.37
N ALA A 201 -10.88 -23.83 16.31
CA ALA A 201 -12.30 -23.59 16.22
C ALA A 201 -12.97 -24.33 15.03
N PHE A 202 -12.19 -24.78 14.03
CA PHE A 202 -12.65 -25.58 12.89
C PHE A 202 -12.48 -27.10 13.06
N ASP A 203 -11.87 -27.58 14.14
CA ASP A 203 -11.65 -29.02 14.35
C ASP A 203 -12.95 -29.81 14.47
N ALA A 204 -14.01 -29.17 14.95
CA ALA A 204 -15.35 -29.75 15.01
C ALA A 204 -15.94 -30.12 13.62
N PHE A 205 -15.35 -29.63 12.52
CA PHE A 205 -15.75 -29.93 11.15
C PHE A 205 -14.84 -30.97 10.47
N LYS A 206 -13.87 -31.52 11.20
CA LYS A 206 -13.00 -32.59 10.71
C LYS A 206 -13.55 -33.96 11.06
N ASP A 207 -13.13 -34.97 10.30
CA ASP A 207 -13.37 -36.38 10.57
C ASP A 207 -12.29 -36.99 11.47
N GLU A 208 -12.42 -38.29 11.75
CA GLU A 208 -11.49 -39.04 12.61
C GLU A 208 -10.07 -39.14 12.02
N GLU A 209 -9.91 -38.91 10.71
CA GLU A 209 -8.62 -38.85 10.02
C GLU A 209 -7.96 -37.46 10.12
N GLY A 210 -8.64 -36.49 10.73
CA GLY A 210 -8.17 -35.11 10.86
C GLY A 210 -8.36 -34.26 9.60
N THR A 211 -9.16 -34.73 8.63
CA THR A 211 -9.46 -34.00 7.39
C THR A 211 -10.87 -33.42 7.42
N PHE A 212 -11.17 -32.39 6.62
CA PHE A 212 -12.50 -31.79 6.60
C PHE A 212 -13.56 -32.79 6.10
N ALA A 213 -14.62 -32.97 6.90
CA ALA A 213 -15.59 -34.03 6.69
C ALA A 213 -16.35 -33.88 5.36
N ALA A 214 -16.55 -34.99 4.64
CA ALA A 214 -17.27 -35.00 3.37
C ALA A 214 -18.74 -34.54 3.48
N SER A 215 -19.32 -34.52 4.68
CA SER A 215 -20.66 -33.98 4.93
C SER A 215 -20.78 -32.48 4.62
N LEU A 216 -19.66 -31.73 4.71
CA LEU A 216 -19.61 -30.29 4.44
C LEU A 216 -19.85 -29.95 2.97
N LEU A 217 -19.66 -30.90 2.06
CA LEU A 217 -19.86 -30.70 0.60
C LEU A 217 -21.31 -30.35 0.24
N LYS A 218 -22.24 -30.49 1.18
CA LYS A 218 -23.67 -30.12 1.06
C LYS A 218 -23.95 -28.65 1.39
N ASP A 219 -22.99 -27.92 1.96
CA ASP A 219 -23.13 -26.51 2.38
C ASP A 219 -22.21 -25.59 1.55
N PRO A 220 -22.61 -25.21 0.32
CA PRO A 220 -21.76 -24.39 -0.54
C PRO A 220 -21.49 -23.00 0.05
N LYS A 221 -22.42 -22.42 0.81
CA LYS A 221 -22.23 -21.12 1.49
C LYS A 221 -21.21 -21.24 2.62
N GLY A 222 -21.28 -22.30 3.43
CA GLY A 222 -20.26 -22.59 4.44
C GLY A 222 -18.88 -22.83 3.85
N MET A 223 -18.79 -23.54 2.73
CA MET A 223 -17.53 -23.78 2.02
C MET A 223 -16.90 -22.50 1.50
N LEU A 224 -17.70 -21.57 0.97
CA LEU A 224 -17.23 -20.25 0.54
C LEU A 224 -16.68 -19.45 1.72
N TYR A 225 -17.40 -19.37 2.83
CA TYR A 225 -16.93 -18.55 3.96
C TYR A 225 -15.74 -19.20 4.71
N LEU A 226 -15.61 -20.54 4.68
CA LEU A 226 -14.39 -21.22 5.15
C LEU A 226 -13.20 -20.92 4.23
N TYR A 227 -13.41 -20.88 2.91
CA TYR A 227 -12.40 -20.42 1.96
C TYR A 227 -11.95 -18.99 2.28
N GLU A 228 -12.89 -18.06 2.51
CA GLU A 228 -12.56 -16.68 2.86
C GLU A 228 -11.81 -16.58 4.21
N ALA A 229 -12.30 -17.28 5.23
CA ALA A 229 -11.66 -17.33 6.55
C ALA A 229 -10.23 -17.87 6.49
N SER A 230 -9.95 -18.83 5.61
CA SER A 230 -8.61 -19.42 5.47
C SER A 230 -7.52 -18.42 5.02
N HIS A 231 -7.89 -17.32 4.36
CA HIS A 231 -6.95 -16.28 3.92
C HIS A 231 -6.53 -15.31 5.03
N LEU A 232 -7.11 -15.47 6.23
CA LEU A 232 -6.74 -14.74 7.45
C LEU A 232 -5.75 -15.52 8.32
N GLN A 233 -5.21 -16.62 7.80
CA GLN A 233 -4.14 -17.38 8.46
C GLN A 233 -2.96 -16.46 8.82
N ILE A 234 -2.41 -16.66 10.01
CA ILE A 234 -1.19 -15.98 10.46
C ILE A 234 0.00 -16.95 10.44
N ASN A 235 1.21 -16.41 10.43
CA ASN A 235 2.40 -17.23 10.63
C ASN A 235 2.38 -17.89 12.01
N ASP A 236 3.01 -19.06 12.10
CA ASP A 236 3.10 -19.91 13.31
C ASP A 236 1.83 -20.73 13.66
N GLU A 237 0.74 -20.61 12.89
CA GLU A 237 -0.41 -21.51 13.02
C GLU A 237 -0.15 -22.87 12.36
N GLU A 238 -0.67 -23.93 12.99
CA GLU A 238 -0.75 -25.25 12.35
C GLU A 238 -1.47 -25.16 11.00
N THR A 239 -1.25 -26.14 10.13
CA THR A 239 -1.74 -26.17 8.74
C THR A 239 -3.26 -26.26 8.59
N ASN A 240 -4.04 -26.08 9.68
CA ASN A 240 -5.49 -26.18 9.71
C ASN A 240 -6.18 -25.28 8.66
N LEU A 241 -5.82 -23.99 8.62
CA LEU A 241 -6.39 -23.07 7.62
C LEU A 241 -5.86 -23.34 6.22
N GLU A 242 -4.62 -23.82 6.08
CA GLU A 242 -4.07 -24.22 4.79
C GLU A 242 -4.81 -25.43 4.19
N MET A 243 -5.06 -26.46 5.01
CA MET A 243 -5.90 -27.60 4.63
C MET A 243 -7.33 -27.16 4.30
N ALA A 244 -7.89 -26.22 5.07
CA ALA A 244 -9.22 -25.66 4.81
C ALA A 244 -9.26 -24.97 3.44
N ARG A 245 -8.22 -24.17 3.13
CA ARG A 245 -8.08 -23.47 1.85
C ARG A 245 -7.99 -24.44 0.69
N GLU A 246 -7.18 -25.48 0.78
CA GLU A 246 -7.05 -26.50 -0.27
C GLU A 246 -8.35 -27.26 -0.50
N PHE A 247 -8.98 -27.73 0.59
CA PHE A 247 -10.23 -28.48 0.56
C PHE A 247 -11.36 -27.66 -0.08
N THR A 248 -11.53 -26.42 0.37
CA THR A 248 -12.57 -25.51 -0.14
C THR A 248 -12.29 -25.07 -1.57
N THR A 249 -11.05 -24.74 -1.92
CA THR A 249 -10.68 -24.36 -3.29
C THR A 249 -11.01 -25.47 -4.28
N LYS A 250 -10.66 -26.72 -3.96
CA LYS A 250 -10.95 -27.88 -4.83
C LYS A 250 -12.45 -28.08 -5.03
N TYR A 251 -13.23 -27.98 -3.96
CA TYR A 251 -14.70 -28.09 -4.01
C TYR A 251 -15.33 -26.97 -4.84
N LEU A 252 -14.99 -25.71 -4.55
CA LEU A 252 -15.58 -24.54 -5.17
C LEU A 252 -15.25 -24.47 -6.68
N LYS A 253 -13.99 -24.74 -7.07
CA LYS A 253 -13.60 -24.83 -8.48
C LYS A 253 -14.39 -25.89 -9.23
N LYS A 254 -14.44 -27.12 -8.68
CA LYS A 254 -15.22 -28.21 -9.27
C LYS A 254 -16.69 -27.81 -9.46
N ARG A 255 -17.30 -27.17 -8.45
CA ARG A 255 -18.70 -26.73 -8.52
C ARG A 255 -18.92 -25.64 -9.57
N VAL A 256 -17.98 -24.72 -9.77
CA VAL A 256 -18.02 -23.73 -10.86
C VAL A 256 -17.91 -24.42 -12.22
N ASP A 257 -16.94 -25.31 -12.39
CA ASP A 257 -16.66 -25.99 -13.67
C ASP A 257 -17.81 -26.90 -14.13
N GLU A 258 -18.48 -27.55 -13.17
CA GLU A 258 -19.60 -28.45 -13.42
C GLU A 258 -20.96 -27.72 -13.52
N ASN A 259 -20.98 -26.38 -13.46
CA ASN A 259 -22.20 -25.56 -13.32
C ASN A 259 -23.10 -26.07 -12.18
N GLY A 260 -22.48 -26.48 -11.07
CA GLY A 260 -23.15 -27.11 -9.93
C GLY A 260 -23.96 -26.16 -9.05
N PHE A 261 -24.00 -24.86 -9.36
CA PHE A 261 -24.91 -23.91 -8.73
C PHE A 261 -26.20 -23.86 -9.54
N GLY A 262 -27.33 -24.18 -8.91
CA GLY A 262 -28.64 -24.15 -9.57
C GLY A 262 -29.11 -22.73 -9.89
N GLU A 263 -30.18 -22.62 -10.69
CA GLU A 263 -30.84 -21.35 -11.01
C GLU A 263 -31.37 -20.60 -9.76
N GLU A 264 -31.50 -21.31 -8.64
CA GLU A 264 -31.95 -20.76 -7.34
C GLU A 264 -30.83 -20.09 -6.53
N GLU A 265 -29.55 -20.28 -6.89
CA GLU A 265 -28.39 -19.73 -6.17
C GLU A 265 -27.50 -18.80 -7.03
N PRO A 266 -28.05 -17.89 -7.87
CA PRO A 266 -27.25 -17.12 -8.82
C PRO A 266 -26.26 -16.18 -8.13
N THR A 267 -26.66 -15.57 -7.01
CA THR A 267 -25.80 -14.67 -6.23
C THR A 267 -24.65 -15.41 -5.56
N LEU A 268 -24.88 -16.64 -5.07
CA LEU A 268 -23.82 -17.47 -4.50
C LEU A 268 -22.83 -17.93 -5.57
N ALA A 269 -23.31 -18.29 -6.76
CA ALA A 269 -22.45 -18.65 -7.88
C ALA A 269 -21.53 -17.48 -8.29
N GLU A 270 -22.06 -16.26 -8.31
CA GLU A 270 -21.30 -15.04 -8.60
C GLU A 270 -20.28 -14.74 -7.49
N LEU A 271 -20.66 -14.86 -6.21
CA LEU A 271 -19.74 -14.77 -5.08
C LEU A 271 -18.59 -15.76 -5.17
N VAL A 272 -18.87 -17.03 -5.47
CA VAL A 272 -17.83 -18.07 -5.54
C VAL A 272 -16.85 -17.80 -6.67
N ARG A 273 -17.33 -17.40 -7.85
CA ARG A 273 -16.44 -17.06 -8.98
C ARG A 273 -15.55 -15.86 -8.64
N HIS A 274 -16.14 -14.84 -8.01
CA HIS A 274 -15.42 -13.66 -7.55
C HIS A 274 -14.35 -14.05 -6.51
N SER A 275 -14.72 -14.74 -5.44
CA SER A 275 -13.77 -15.16 -4.40
C SER A 275 -12.63 -16.05 -4.92
N LEU A 276 -12.90 -16.94 -5.88
CA LEU A 276 -11.85 -17.82 -6.46
C LEU A 276 -10.84 -17.09 -7.36
N GLU A 277 -11.20 -15.92 -7.89
CA GLU A 277 -10.28 -15.06 -8.64
C GLU A 277 -9.31 -14.37 -7.67
N ILE A 278 -9.85 -13.64 -6.69
CA ILE A 278 -9.10 -13.03 -5.58
C ILE A 278 -10.00 -13.17 -4.33
N PRO A 279 -9.48 -13.70 -3.20
CA PRO A 279 -10.27 -13.80 -1.97
C PRO A 279 -10.62 -12.41 -1.44
N GLN A 280 -11.77 -12.27 -0.77
CA GLN A 280 -12.28 -10.98 -0.26
C GLN A 280 -11.22 -10.23 0.57
N HIS A 281 -10.44 -10.95 1.38
CA HIS A 281 -9.40 -10.35 2.22
C HIS A 281 -8.31 -9.61 1.44
N TRP A 282 -8.09 -9.98 0.18
CA TRP A 282 -7.05 -9.39 -0.69
C TRP A 282 -7.61 -8.39 -1.71
N ARG A 283 -8.92 -8.09 -1.67
CA ARG A 283 -9.57 -7.18 -2.64
C ARG A 283 -9.51 -5.72 -2.21
N MET A 284 -9.32 -4.83 -3.19
CA MET A 284 -9.38 -3.38 -2.99
C MET A 284 -10.80 -2.94 -2.58
N LYS A 285 -10.93 -2.35 -1.39
CA LYS A 285 -12.22 -2.07 -0.71
C LYS A 285 -13.23 -1.33 -1.58
N ARG A 286 -12.83 -0.24 -2.24
CA ARG A 286 -13.77 0.62 -2.99
C ARG A 286 -14.29 -0.02 -4.27
N LEU A 287 -13.46 -0.81 -4.94
CA LEU A 287 -13.89 -1.58 -6.12
C LEU A 287 -14.78 -2.75 -5.71
N GLU A 288 -14.42 -3.46 -4.63
CA GLU A 288 -15.29 -4.48 -4.03
C GLU A 288 -16.64 -3.89 -3.64
N SER A 289 -16.66 -2.70 -3.02
CA SER A 289 -17.91 -2.03 -2.64
C SER A 289 -18.79 -1.73 -3.86
N ARG A 290 -18.20 -1.20 -4.93
CA ARG A 290 -18.93 -0.91 -6.17
C ARG A 290 -19.57 -2.17 -6.74
N TRP A 291 -18.80 -3.25 -6.83
CA TRP A 291 -19.26 -4.54 -7.34
C TRP A 291 -20.33 -5.16 -6.43
N PHE A 292 -20.11 -5.14 -5.11
CA PHE A 292 -21.01 -5.75 -4.15
C PHE A 292 -22.35 -5.04 -4.06
N VAL A 293 -22.43 -3.72 -4.26
CA VAL A 293 -23.72 -3.01 -4.33
C VAL A 293 -24.63 -3.60 -5.42
N ASP A 294 -24.10 -3.89 -6.61
CA ASP A 294 -24.88 -4.46 -7.71
C ASP A 294 -25.33 -5.89 -7.43
N LEU A 295 -24.50 -6.68 -6.74
CA LEU A 295 -24.85 -8.03 -6.31
C LEU A 295 -25.88 -8.01 -5.17
N TYR A 296 -25.70 -7.13 -4.18
CA TYR A 296 -26.56 -7.00 -3.01
C TYR A 296 -27.96 -6.57 -3.40
N GLU A 297 -28.11 -5.67 -4.38
CA GLU A 297 -29.41 -5.27 -4.93
C GLU A 297 -30.23 -6.45 -5.50
N LYS A 298 -29.55 -7.46 -6.06
CA LYS A 298 -30.18 -8.68 -6.60
C LYS A 298 -30.40 -9.76 -5.54
N SER A 299 -29.89 -9.57 -4.32
CA SER A 299 -29.94 -10.58 -3.26
C SER A 299 -31.35 -10.71 -2.69
N PRO A 300 -31.84 -11.93 -2.43
CA PRO A 300 -33.18 -12.13 -1.84
C PRO A 300 -33.31 -11.54 -0.44
N ASN A 301 -32.21 -11.41 0.30
CA ASN A 301 -32.18 -10.89 1.68
C ASN A 301 -31.67 -9.44 1.74
N MET A 302 -31.77 -8.70 0.64
CA MET A 302 -31.35 -7.30 0.56
C MET A 302 -32.14 -6.43 1.55
N ASN A 303 -31.42 -5.63 2.34
CA ASN A 303 -32.02 -4.63 3.21
C ASN A 303 -32.07 -3.27 2.49
N PRO A 304 -33.27 -2.71 2.25
CA PRO A 304 -33.42 -1.48 1.46
C PRO A 304 -32.74 -0.27 2.11
N ILE A 305 -32.65 -0.22 3.45
CA ILE A 305 -31.98 0.87 4.18
C ILE A 305 -30.47 0.80 3.92
N LEU A 306 -29.89 -0.40 3.96
CA LEU A 306 -28.45 -0.57 3.68
C LEU A 306 -28.12 -0.27 2.22
N LEU A 307 -28.96 -0.76 1.29
CA LEU A 307 -28.75 -0.51 -0.14
C LEU A 307 -28.86 0.98 -0.48
N GLU A 308 -29.91 1.65 0.01
CA GLU A 308 -30.08 3.10 -0.20
C GLU A 308 -28.88 3.86 0.38
N PHE A 309 -28.45 3.52 1.60
CA PHE A 309 -27.31 4.17 2.22
C PHE A 309 -26.03 3.97 1.43
N ALA A 310 -25.72 2.73 1.02
CA ALA A 310 -24.54 2.43 0.24
C ALA A 310 -24.49 3.21 -1.08
N LYS A 311 -25.62 3.32 -1.79
CA LYS A 311 -25.70 4.06 -3.06
C LYS A 311 -25.48 5.57 -2.86
N ILE A 312 -26.12 6.17 -1.87
CA ILE A 312 -25.98 7.61 -1.61
C ILE A 312 -24.55 7.92 -1.12
N ASP A 313 -24.04 7.14 -0.17
CA ASP A 313 -22.68 7.30 0.36
C ASP A 313 -21.62 7.17 -0.75
N PHE A 314 -21.75 6.14 -1.58
CA PHE A 314 -20.84 5.92 -2.71
C PHE A 314 -20.79 7.14 -3.64
N ASN A 315 -21.93 7.72 -3.99
CA ASN A 315 -22.00 8.89 -4.86
C ASN A 315 -21.42 10.15 -4.21
N VAL A 316 -21.59 10.32 -2.90
CA VAL A 316 -20.97 11.43 -2.13
C VAL A 316 -19.45 11.29 -2.11
N VAL A 317 -18.94 10.08 -1.87
CA VAL A 317 -17.50 9.80 -1.91
C VAL A 317 -16.94 9.96 -3.33
N GLN A 318 -17.64 9.48 -4.34
CA GLN A 318 -17.26 9.63 -5.76
C GLN A 318 -17.14 11.11 -6.15
N LYS A 319 -18.05 11.97 -5.70
CA LYS A 319 -17.93 13.42 -5.93
C LYS A 319 -16.61 13.98 -5.39
N SER A 320 -16.19 13.59 -4.18
CA SER A 320 -14.90 14.03 -3.63
C SER A 320 -13.74 13.57 -4.49
N TYR A 321 -13.76 12.31 -4.96
CA TYR A 321 -12.74 11.81 -5.88
C TYR A 321 -12.67 12.64 -7.17
N GLN A 322 -13.81 13.01 -7.74
CA GLN A 322 -13.85 13.87 -8.93
C GLN A 322 -13.28 15.28 -8.66
N ASP A 323 -13.59 15.87 -7.50
CA ASP A 323 -13.03 17.17 -7.09
C ASP A 323 -11.52 17.12 -6.89
N GLU A 324 -11.01 16.01 -6.36
CA GLU A 324 -9.59 15.75 -6.18
C GLU A 324 -8.89 15.54 -7.53
N LEU A 325 -9.46 14.72 -8.43
CA LEU A 325 -8.98 14.53 -9.80
C LEU A 325 -8.90 15.85 -10.58
N LYS A 326 -9.89 16.73 -10.44
CA LYS A 326 -9.85 18.09 -11.02
C LYS A 326 -8.71 18.94 -10.49
N ARG A 327 -8.34 18.78 -9.21
CA ARG A 327 -7.23 19.51 -8.58
C ARG A 327 -5.89 18.96 -9.07
N VAL A 328 -5.72 17.64 -9.07
CA VAL A 328 -4.50 16.97 -9.53
C VAL A 328 -4.27 17.24 -11.02
N SER A 329 -5.30 17.14 -11.87
CA SER A 329 -5.17 17.42 -13.30
C SER A 329 -4.82 18.89 -13.61
N ARG A 330 -5.35 19.86 -12.85
CA ARG A 330 -4.91 21.26 -12.95
C ARG A 330 -3.47 21.44 -12.51
N TRP A 331 -3.05 20.79 -11.43
CA TRP A 331 -1.66 20.81 -11.01
C TRP A 331 -0.75 20.24 -12.10
N TRP A 332 -1.08 19.07 -12.64
CA TRP A 332 -0.31 18.40 -13.70
C TRP A 332 -0.19 19.26 -14.96
N LYS A 333 -1.29 19.88 -15.39
CA LYS A 333 -1.28 20.81 -16.53
C LYS A 333 -0.45 22.08 -16.25
N ASN A 334 -0.57 22.65 -15.06
CA ASN A 334 0.10 23.91 -14.71
C ASN A 334 1.62 23.76 -14.54
N THR A 335 2.11 22.56 -14.23
CA THR A 335 3.55 22.32 -14.10
C THR A 335 4.24 22.18 -15.46
N GLY A 336 3.49 21.93 -16.54
CA GLY A 336 4.03 21.66 -17.87
C GLY A 336 4.82 20.35 -17.98
N MET A 337 4.87 19.55 -16.90
CA MET A 337 5.71 18.35 -16.85
C MET A 337 5.27 17.28 -17.84
N GLY A 338 3.98 17.13 -18.11
CA GLY A 338 3.50 16.16 -19.11
C GLY A 338 3.96 16.48 -20.54
N GLU A 339 4.19 17.75 -20.87
CA GLU A 339 4.69 18.16 -22.18
C GLU A 339 6.23 18.04 -22.25
N GLU A 340 6.93 18.44 -21.19
CA GLU A 340 8.40 18.43 -21.10
C GLU A 340 9.00 17.03 -20.84
N LEU A 341 8.25 16.14 -20.17
CA LEU A 341 8.67 14.78 -19.81
C LEU A 341 7.88 13.72 -20.59
N ASN A 342 7.63 13.99 -21.87
CA ASN A 342 6.84 13.14 -22.77
C ASN A 342 7.41 11.73 -23.06
N PHE A 343 8.58 11.40 -22.50
CA PHE A 343 9.12 10.04 -22.51
C PHE A 343 8.44 9.13 -21.50
N ALA A 344 7.80 9.70 -20.47
CA ALA A 344 7.18 8.96 -19.39
C ALA A 344 5.66 8.83 -19.58
N ARG A 345 5.10 7.81 -18.95
CA ARG A 345 3.67 7.47 -18.97
C ARG A 345 2.83 8.59 -18.33
N ASP A 346 1.88 9.15 -19.09
CA ASP A 346 0.83 10.04 -18.56
C ASP A 346 -0.46 9.24 -18.31
N ILE A 347 -0.54 8.70 -17.09
CA ILE A 347 -1.60 7.83 -16.59
C ILE A 347 -2.19 8.38 -15.28
N LEU A 348 -2.49 9.68 -15.25
CA LEU A 348 -2.91 10.41 -14.04
C LEU A 348 -4.08 9.77 -13.28
N VAL A 349 -5.09 9.27 -14.00
CA VAL A 349 -6.28 8.65 -13.38
C VAL A 349 -5.95 7.30 -12.74
N ASP A 350 -5.07 6.53 -13.37
CA ASP A 350 -4.57 5.25 -12.86
C ASP A 350 -3.69 5.48 -11.61
N ASN A 351 -2.84 6.51 -11.62
CA ASN A 351 -2.08 6.96 -10.44
C ASN A 351 -2.99 7.42 -9.28
N PHE A 352 -4.15 8.00 -9.60
CA PHE A 352 -5.17 8.35 -8.61
C PHE A 352 -5.89 7.11 -8.08
N LEU A 353 -6.17 6.11 -8.94
CA LEU A 353 -6.76 4.84 -8.55
C LEU A 353 -5.90 4.11 -7.51
N TRP A 354 -4.58 4.07 -7.72
CA TRP A 354 -3.64 3.55 -6.72
C TRP A 354 -3.89 4.13 -5.33
N ASN A 355 -3.98 5.46 -5.23
CA ASN A 355 -4.19 6.15 -3.96
C ASN A 355 -5.56 5.88 -3.35
N VAL A 356 -6.61 5.77 -4.17
CA VAL A 356 -7.92 5.31 -3.69
C VAL A 356 -7.85 3.85 -3.23
N GLY A 357 -6.87 3.08 -3.67
CA GLY A 357 -6.59 1.74 -3.18
C GLY A 357 -6.30 1.67 -1.69
N PHE A 358 -5.48 2.60 -1.17
CA PHE A 358 -4.97 2.57 0.21
C PHE A 358 -5.30 3.80 1.07
N VAL A 359 -5.90 4.85 0.50
CA VAL A 359 -6.43 6.02 1.21
C VAL A 359 -7.81 6.36 0.66
N TRP A 360 -8.82 5.60 1.05
CA TRP A 360 -10.15 5.66 0.41
C TRP A 360 -11.20 6.49 1.17
N LYS A 361 -11.01 6.77 2.46
CA LYS A 361 -12.04 7.43 3.31
C LYS A 361 -12.27 8.89 2.89
N HIS A 362 -13.51 9.36 2.91
CA HIS A 362 -13.91 10.67 2.38
C HIS A 362 -13.04 11.83 2.89
N GLU A 363 -12.72 11.84 4.19
CA GLU A 363 -12.03 12.92 4.90
C GLU A 363 -10.56 13.08 4.49
N GLN A 364 -9.97 12.08 3.84
CA GLN A 364 -8.54 12.00 3.55
C GLN A 364 -8.16 12.60 2.18
N GLY A 365 -8.98 13.49 1.62
CA GLY A 365 -8.81 14.00 0.25
C GLY A 365 -7.49 14.73 -0.02
N TYR A 366 -6.94 15.44 0.97
CA TYR A 366 -5.62 16.04 0.82
C TYR A 366 -4.52 14.99 0.69
N SER A 367 -4.59 13.91 1.48
CA SER A 367 -3.65 12.79 1.39
C SER A 367 -3.72 12.13 0.01
N ARG A 368 -4.92 11.86 -0.52
CA ARG A 368 -5.09 11.33 -1.88
C ARG A 368 -4.48 12.23 -2.96
N ILE A 369 -4.70 13.55 -2.88
CA ILE A 369 -4.12 14.50 -3.85
C ILE A 369 -2.59 14.42 -3.83
N MET A 370 -1.99 14.47 -2.64
CA MET A 370 -0.53 14.49 -2.49
C MET A 370 0.09 13.13 -2.79
N GLY A 371 -0.53 12.03 -2.36
CA GLY A 371 -0.13 10.69 -2.70
C GLY A 371 -0.23 10.43 -4.20
N THR A 372 -1.23 10.98 -4.90
CA THR A 372 -1.33 10.87 -6.37
C THR A 372 -0.17 11.59 -7.06
N LYS A 373 0.20 12.79 -6.59
CA LYS A 373 1.40 13.47 -7.09
C LYS A 373 2.65 12.63 -6.86
N ALA A 374 2.77 11.96 -5.70
CA ALA A 374 3.90 11.07 -5.43
C ALA A 374 3.94 9.89 -6.40
N VAL A 375 2.81 9.21 -6.64
CA VAL A 375 2.75 8.08 -7.58
C VAL A 375 3.06 8.53 -9.02
N ILE A 376 2.65 9.75 -9.41
CA ILE A 376 3.08 10.37 -10.68
C ILE A 376 4.61 10.50 -10.71
N PHE A 377 5.24 11.08 -9.68
CA PHE A 377 6.70 11.17 -9.64
C PHE A 377 7.40 9.82 -9.61
N ILE A 378 6.86 8.82 -8.92
CA ILE A 378 7.39 7.46 -8.92
C ILE A 378 7.39 6.91 -10.35
N THR A 379 6.27 7.02 -11.06
CA THR A 379 6.16 6.57 -12.46
C THR A 379 7.12 7.32 -13.39
N LEU A 380 7.21 8.65 -13.24
CA LEU A 380 8.16 9.46 -14.01
C LEU A 380 9.62 9.04 -13.77
N LEU A 381 9.97 8.74 -12.53
CA LEU A 381 11.32 8.30 -12.16
C LEU A 381 11.57 6.87 -12.63
N ASP A 382 10.60 5.97 -12.54
CA ASP A 382 10.67 4.61 -13.08
C ASP A 382 11.03 4.66 -14.58
N ASP A 383 10.24 5.38 -15.40
CA ASP A 383 10.47 5.56 -16.84
C ASP A 383 11.81 6.25 -17.16
N LEU A 384 12.22 7.19 -16.31
CA LEU A 384 13.52 7.85 -16.43
C LEU A 384 14.67 6.84 -16.29
N TYR A 385 14.58 5.93 -15.31
CA TYR A 385 15.63 5.00 -14.93
C TYR A 385 15.63 3.70 -15.73
N ASP A 386 14.48 3.18 -16.15
CA ASP A 386 14.37 1.90 -16.84
C ASP A 386 14.29 2.02 -18.38
N THR A 387 13.89 3.20 -18.89
CA THR A 387 13.58 3.39 -20.31
C THR A 387 14.38 4.51 -20.96
N TYR A 388 14.43 5.71 -20.36
CA TYR A 388 14.87 6.89 -21.11
C TYR A 388 16.35 7.27 -20.96
N ALA A 389 16.86 7.45 -19.74
CA ALA A 389 18.20 8.01 -19.52
C ALA A 389 19.32 6.96 -19.65
N ASN A 390 20.54 7.45 -19.92
CA ASN A 390 21.73 6.62 -19.90
C ASN A 390 22.37 6.56 -18.49
N LEU A 391 23.29 5.62 -18.27
CA LEU A 391 23.87 5.38 -16.95
C LEU A 391 24.57 6.62 -16.35
N ASP A 392 25.34 7.37 -17.13
CA ASP A 392 26.04 8.57 -16.63
C ASP A 392 25.05 9.66 -16.19
N GLU A 393 23.97 9.86 -16.96
CA GLU A 393 22.87 10.78 -16.62
C GLU A 393 22.16 10.32 -15.33
N LEU A 394 21.92 9.02 -15.17
CA LEU A 394 21.28 8.46 -13.97
C LEU A 394 22.15 8.58 -12.72
N GLU A 395 23.47 8.38 -12.83
CA GLU A 395 24.40 8.58 -11.71
C GLU A 395 24.41 10.04 -11.24
N LEU A 396 24.40 11.00 -12.18
CA LEU A 396 24.29 12.43 -11.88
C LEU A 396 22.96 12.77 -11.20
N PHE A 397 21.85 12.28 -11.74
CA PHE A 397 20.52 12.53 -11.17
C PHE A 397 20.38 11.97 -9.76
N THR A 398 20.79 10.71 -9.57
CA THR A 398 20.77 10.03 -8.26
C THR A 398 21.58 10.80 -7.24
N SER A 399 22.79 11.24 -7.62
CA SER A 399 23.66 12.04 -6.77
C SER A 399 23.01 13.39 -6.39
N ALA A 400 22.32 14.05 -7.32
CA ALA A 400 21.61 15.29 -7.05
C ALA A 400 20.46 15.10 -6.05
N ILE A 401 19.69 14.02 -6.17
CA ILE A 401 18.62 13.66 -5.22
C ILE A 401 19.19 13.34 -3.84
N GLN A 402 20.26 12.53 -3.76
CA GLN A 402 20.90 12.19 -2.49
C GLN A 402 21.46 13.40 -1.74
N ARG A 403 22.05 14.36 -2.46
CA ARG A 403 22.52 15.62 -1.85
C ARG A 403 21.37 16.53 -1.44
N TRP A 404 20.24 16.46 -2.16
CA TRP A 404 19.06 17.30 -1.99
C TRP A 404 19.38 18.81 -1.93
N ASP A 405 20.41 19.24 -2.66
CA ASP A 405 20.76 20.66 -2.82
C ASP A 405 20.14 21.17 -4.12
N VAL A 406 19.31 22.22 -4.02
CA VAL A 406 18.67 22.88 -5.17
C VAL A 406 19.69 23.34 -6.21
N ASN A 407 20.92 23.68 -5.80
CA ASN A 407 21.98 24.10 -6.72
C ASN A 407 22.47 22.96 -7.63
N SER A 408 22.26 21.70 -7.24
CA SER A 408 22.60 20.52 -8.06
C SER A 408 21.85 20.49 -9.39
N VAL A 409 20.73 21.23 -9.49
CA VAL A 409 19.97 21.37 -10.74
C VAL A 409 20.82 21.92 -11.90
N ASN A 410 21.87 22.69 -11.61
CA ASN A 410 22.73 23.26 -12.64
C ASN A 410 23.56 22.21 -13.37
N GLU A 411 23.80 21.06 -12.73
CA GLU A 411 24.61 19.94 -13.24
C GLU A 411 23.79 18.98 -14.13
N LEU A 412 22.46 19.07 -14.09
CA LEU A 412 21.57 18.11 -14.75
C LEU A 412 21.23 18.48 -16.20
N PRO A 413 20.95 17.50 -17.08
CA PRO A 413 20.32 17.73 -18.38
C PRO A 413 18.95 18.44 -18.27
N GLY A 414 18.55 19.15 -19.33
CA GLY A 414 17.33 20.00 -19.31
C GLY A 414 16.05 19.30 -18.83
N TYR A 415 15.75 18.09 -19.32
CA TYR A 415 14.56 17.33 -18.90
C TYR A 415 14.67 16.88 -17.43
N MET A 416 15.86 16.45 -16.98
CA MET A 416 16.12 16.11 -15.58
C MET A 416 15.98 17.31 -14.63
N LYS A 417 16.28 18.53 -15.09
CA LYS A 417 16.05 19.75 -14.29
C LYS A 417 14.57 19.92 -13.96
N HIS A 418 13.69 19.73 -14.94
CA HIS A 418 12.25 19.85 -14.76
C HIS A 418 11.74 18.81 -13.76
N CYS A 419 12.16 17.55 -13.91
CA CYS A 419 11.82 16.49 -12.97
C CYS A 419 12.31 16.78 -11.53
N PHE A 420 13.58 17.19 -11.38
CA PHE A 420 14.17 17.51 -10.08
C PHE A 420 13.47 18.71 -9.40
N ILE A 421 13.24 19.80 -10.13
CA ILE A 421 12.55 20.99 -9.59
C ILE A 421 11.11 20.65 -9.23
N GLY A 422 10.42 19.87 -10.07
CA GLY A 422 9.06 19.40 -9.82
C GLY A 422 8.97 18.61 -8.52
N LEU A 423 9.82 17.61 -8.36
CA LEU A 423 9.87 16.78 -7.16
C LEU A 423 10.22 17.61 -5.92
N HIS A 424 11.23 18.48 -6.01
CA HIS A 424 11.61 19.36 -4.91
C HIS A 424 10.45 20.30 -4.51
N SER A 425 9.71 20.83 -5.48
CA SER A 425 8.54 21.68 -5.24
C SER A 425 7.40 20.91 -4.57
N PHE A 426 7.13 19.69 -5.02
CA PHE A 426 6.14 18.79 -4.42
C PHE A 426 6.46 18.48 -2.95
N ILE A 427 7.70 18.11 -2.63
CA ILE A 427 8.06 17.78 -1.24
C ILE A 427 7.97 19.03 -0.35
N ASN A 428 8.39 20.20 -0.85
CA ASN A 428 8.23 21.45 -0.10
C ASN A 428 6.75 21.82 0.10
N GLU A 429 5.89 21.57 -0.88
CA GLU A 429 4.44 21.73 -0.75
C GLU A 429 3.89 20.81 0.34
N ALA A 430 4.22 19.51 0.28
CA ALA A 430 3.81 18.53 1.27
C ALA A 430 4.22 18.94 2.68
N ALA A 431 5.51 19.30 2.85
CA ALA A 431 6.04 19.75 4.13
C ALA A 431 5.34 21.01 4.65
N TYR A 432 5.06 21.97 3.78
CA TYR A 432 4.47 23.23 4.23
C TYR A 432 2.97 23.11 4.56
N TYR A 433 2.20 22.40 3.74
CA TYR A 433 0.74 22.38 3.86
C TYR A 433 0.20 21.22 4.68
N ALA A 434 0.91 20.10 4.81
CA ALA A 434 0.42 18.96 5.60
C ALA A 434 0.04 19.35 7.04
N PRO A 435 0.87 20.08 7.81
CA PRO A 435 0.49 20.46 9.18
C PRO A 435 -0.78 21.31 9.25
N LYS A 436 -0.99 22.20 8.27
CA LYS A 436 -2.20 23.03 8.18
C LYS A 436 -3.44 22.20 7.86
N GLN A 437 -3.32 21.25 6.93
CA GLN A 437 -4.44 20.39 6.51
C GLN A 437 -4.81 19.37 7.59
N LEU A 438 -3.84 18.95 8.39
CA LEU A 438 -4.01 18.05 9.53
C LEU A 438 -4.48 18.77 10.80
N GLY A 439 -4.69 20.09 10.76
CA GLY A 439 -5.11 20.88 11.92
C GLY A 439 -4.09 20.96 13.06
N LEU A 440 -2.81 20.68 12.76
CA LEU A 440 -1.74 20.64 13.76
C LEU A 440 -1.36 22.05 14.22
N ASN A 441 -0.94 22.14 15.48
CA ASN A 441 -0.34 23.36 15.98
C ASN A 441 0.98 23.64 15.23
N LEU A 442 1.01 24.72 14.46
CA LEU A 442 2.18 25.10 13.67
C LEU A 442 3.35 25.57 14.54
N VAL A 443 3.13 25.96 15.80
CA VAL A 443 4.18 26.55 16.65
C VAL A 443 5.34 25.56 16.91
N PRO A 444 5.10 24.30 17.35
CA PRO A 444 6.14 23.27 17.40
C PRO A 444 6.76 22.95 16.03
N TYR A 445 5.97 22.96 14.96
CA TYR A 445 6.44 22.67 13.60
C TYR A 445 7.39 23.74 13.04
N LEU A 446 7.21 25.00 13.42
CA LEU A 446 8.10 26.11 13.05
C LEU A 446 9.46 26.06 13.74
N THR A 447 9.65 25.17 14.73
CA THR A 447 10.98 24.92 15.27
C THR A 447 11.87 24.33 14.18
N LYS A 448 13.10 24.84 14.09
CA LYS A 448 14.06 24.41 13.06
C LYS A 448 14.27 22.90 13.06
N SER A 449 14.21 22.26 14.24
CA SER A 449 14.39 20.82 14.42
C SER A 449 13.24 20.02 13.82
N VAL A 450 11.99 20.27 14.18
CA VAL A 450 10.83 19.48 13.69
C VAL A 450 10.67 19.65 12.18
N LYS A 451 10.80 20.87 11.66
CA LYS A 451 10.78 21.12 10.21
C LYS A 451 11.90 20.38 9.46
N HIS A 452 13.11 20.35 10.03
CA HIS A 452 14.24 19.65 9.43
C HIS A 452 14.03 18.12 9.43
N TYR A 453 13.57 17.57 10.55
CA TYR A 453 13.26 16.14 10.66
C TYR A 453 12.14 15.73 9.71
N PHE A 454 11.04 16.48 9.63
CA PHE A 454 9.96 16.19 8.68
C PHE A 454 10.48 16.20 7.23
N LYS A 455 11.30 17.20 6.89
CA LYS A 455 11.90 17.27 5.55
C LYS A 455 12.82 16.07 5.27
N LEU A 456 13.61 15.63 6.26
CA LEU A 456 14.44 14.42 6.11
C LEU A 456 13.58 13.17 5.88
N SER A 457 12.53 12.97 6.68
CA SER A 457 11.60 11.84 6.54
C SER A 457 10.84 11.85 5.22
N MET A 458 10.63 13.02 4.62
CA MET A 458 10.03 13.13 3.28
C MET A 458 11.04 12.93 2.15
N ASN A 459 12.32 13.27 2.35
CA ASN A 459 13.34 13.24 1.30
C ASN A 459 14.06 11.90 1.18
N MET A 460 14.45 11.30 2.32
CA MET A 460 15.27 10.08 2.37
C MET A 460 14.66 8.93 1.56
N PRO A 461 13.34 8.66 1.65
CA PRO A 461 12.74 7.60 0.84
C PRO A 461 12.87 7.80 -0.68
N TRP A 462 12.91 9.05 -1.17
CA TRP A 462 13.16 9.31 -2.61
C TRP A 462 14.61 9.05 -2.99
N ALA A 463 15.55 9.36 -2.10
CA ALA A 463 16.97 9.06 -2.31
C ALA A 463 17.22 7.55 -2.33
N ASP A 464 16.58 6.81 -1.43
CA ASP A 464 16.65 5.34 -1.39
C ASP A 464 16.02 4.73 -2.65
N LEU A 465 14.85 5.24 -3.07
CA LEU A 465 14.18 4.82 -4.31
C LEU A 465 15.06 5.05 -5.55
N CYS A 466 15.61 6.26 -5.71
CA CYS A 466 16.51 6.58 -6.82
C CYS A 466 17.79 5.73 -6.79
N GLY A 467 18.30 5.41 -5.58
CA GLY A 467 19.43 4.50 -5.40
C GLY A 467 19.10 3.08 -5.86
N ALA A 468 17.92 2.56 -5.50
CA ALA A 468 17.46 1.25 -5.91
C ALA A 468 17.22 1.17 -7.43
N TYR A 469 16.62 2.20 -8.03
CA TYR A 469 16.49 2.29 -9.49
C TYR A 469 17.85 2.37 -10.20
N LEU A 470 18.81 3.11 -9.65
CA LEU A 470 20.17 3.14 -10.21
C LEU A 470 20.82 1.76 -10.18
N GLN A 471 20.61 1.00 -9.11
CA GLN A 471 21.15 -0.35 -8.98
C GLN A 471 20.56 -1.30 -10.03
N GLU A 472 19.25 -1.23 -10.27
CA GLU A 472 18.59 -1.97 -11.35
C GLU A 472 19.11 -1.57 -12.73
N ALA A 473 19.27 -0.26 -12.98
CA ALA A 473 19.88 0.24 -14.21
C ALA A 473 21.31 -0.29 -14.38
N LYS A 474 22.13 -0.34 -13.32
CA LYS A 474 23.48 -0.90 -13.35
C LYS A 474 23.46 -2.39 -13.72
N TRP A 475 22.55 -3.17 -13.17
CA TRP A 475 22.35 -4.57 -13.56
C TRP A 475 21.99 -4.69 -15.05
N TYR A 476 21.05 -3.87 -15.51
CA TYR A 476 20.64 -3.82 -16.91
C TYR A 476 21.80 -3.48 -17.88
N PHE A 477 22.54 -2.40 -17.63
CA PHE A 477 23.63 -1.94 -18.51
C PHE A 477 24.83 -2.90 -18.49
N SER A 478 25.11 -3.53 -17.35
CA SER A 478 26.17 -4.54 -17.22
C SER A 478 25.77 -5.94 -17.68
N LYS A 479 24.48 -6.16 -17.99
CA LYS A 479 23.88 -7.47 -18.25
C LYS A 479 24.11 -8.46 -17.10
N TYR A 480 24.21 -7.93 -15.89
CA TYR A 480 24.28 -8.72 -14.67
C TYR A 480 22.89 -9.19 -14.29
N VAL A 481 22.76 -10.49 -14.01
CA VAL A 481 21.54 -11.06 -13.44
C VAL A 481 21.86 -11.44 -11.99
N PRO A 482 21.31 -10.71 -11.00
CA PRO A 482 21.55 -10.95 -9.57
C PRO A 482 21.01 -12.31 -9.11
N SER A 483 21.39 -12.75 -7.92
CA SER A 483 20.67 -13.84 -7.25
C SER A 483 19.25 -13.39 -6.90
N PHE A 484 18.35 -14.34 -6.62
CA PHE A 484 16.99 -14.03 -6.21
C PHE A 484 16.94 -13.17 -4.94
N GLU A 485 17.80 -13.46 -3.96
CA GLU A 485 17.88 -12.68 -2.72
C GLU A 485 18.45 -11.28 -2.95
N GLU A 486 19.51 -11.15 -3.75
CA GLU A 486 20.10 -9.86 -4.10
C GLU A 486 19.09 -8.97 -4.86
N TYR A 487 18.39 -9.56 -5.84
CA TYR A 487 17.29 -8.91 -6.55
C TYR A 487 16.25 -8.42 -5.55
N LEU A 488 15.71 -9.34 -4.73
CA LEU A 488 14.59 -9.03 -3.85
C LEU A 488 14.94 -7.91 -2.87
N ASN A 489 16.14 -7.91 -2.28
CA ASN A 489 16.55 -6.86 -1.36
C ASN A 489 16.54 -5.45 -1.98
N ASN A 490 16.89 -5.31 -3.26
CA ASN A 490 16.75 -4.05 -3.98
C ASN A 490 15.30 -3.78 -4.41
N ALA A 491 14.63 -4.82 -4.91
CA ALA A 491 13.31 -4.76 -5.52
C ALA A 491 12.21 -4.33 -4.52
N LEU A 492 12.41 -4.59 -3.23
CA LEU A 492 11.52 -4.14 -2.15
C LEU A 492 11.59 -2.63 -1.91
N ILE A 493 12.68 -1.97 -2.31
CA ILE A 493 12.80 -0.51 -2.28
C ILE A 493 12.31 0.06 -3.61
N SER A 494 12.74 -0.52 -4.75
CA SER A 494 12.39 -0.02 -6.08
C SER A 494 10.89 -0.09 -6.41
N VAL A 495 10.12 -0.95 -5.73
CA VAL A 495 8.65 -0.98 -5.85
C VAL A 495 7.96 0.21 -5.15
N ALA A 496 8.72 1.09 -4.49
CA ALA A 496 8.28 2.32 -3.84
C ALA A 496 7.25 2.17 -2.69
N ALA A 497 6.87 0.96 -2.29
CA ALA A 497 5.94 0.73 -1.18
C ALA A 497 6.37 1.43 0.13
N PRO A 498 7.63 1.33 0.61
CA PRO A 498 8.05 2.01 1.83
C PRO A 498 7.85 3.54 1.76
N LEU A 499 8.14 4.14 0.62
CA LEU A 499 7.96 5.58 0.38
C LEU A 499 6.49 5.97 0.46
N VAL A 500 5.63 5.26 -0.30
CA VAL A 500 4.20 5.58 -0.40
C VAL A 500 3.49 5.37 0.93
N ILE A 501 3.80 4.30 1.67
CA ILE A 501 3.22 4.04 2.99
C ILE A 501 3.64 5.13 3.98
N SER A 502 4.93 5.47 4.02
CA SER A 502 5.47 6.50 4.91
C SER A 502 4.82 7.86 4.65
N LEU A 503 4.73 8.24 3.37
CA LEU A 503 4.09 9.48 2.95
C LEU A 503 2.60 9.49 3.32
N SER A 504 1.87 8.41 3.00
CA SER A 504 0.44 8.31 3.26
C SER A 504 0.14 8.35 4.75
N TYR A 505 0.95 7.67 5.57
CA TYR A 505 0.84 7.69 7.02
C TYR A 505 1.02 9.11 7.56
N LEU A 506 2.06 9.83 7.11
CA LEU A 506 2.32 11.20 7.55
C LEU A 506 1.25 12.19 7.11
N LEU A 507 0.59 11.94 5.98
CA LEU A 507 -0.48 12.78 5.43
C LEU A 507 -1.88 12.44 5.94
N THR A 508 -2.03 11.35 6.69
CA THR A 508 -3.30 10.92 7.30
C THR A 508 -3.24 10.90 8.83
N SER A 509 -2.05 10.97 9.42
CA SER A 509 -1.88 11.00 10.86
C SER A 509 -2.41 12.31 11.47
N ASN A 510 -3.08 12.18 12.62
CA ASN A 510 -3.58 13.31 13.40
C ASN A 510 -2.48 14.00 14.24
N SER A 511 -1.24 13.49 14.18
CA SER A 511 -0.04 14.08 14.77
C SER A 511 1.17 13.85 13.87
N ILE A 512 2.12 14.78 13.93
CA ILE A 512 3.46 14.61 13.35
C ILE A 512 4.45 14.87 14.50
N GLU A 513 4.51 13.94 15.43
CA GLU A 513 5.48 13.97 16.52
C GLU A 513 6.66 13.04 16.19
N LYS A 514 7.77 13.20 16.93
CA LYS A 514 8.93 12.31 16.77
C LYS A 514 8.52 10.83 16.90
N GLY A 515 7.56 10.52 17.78
CA GLY A 515 7.03 9.17 17.96
C GLY A 515 6.37 8.58 16.70
N ASP A 516 5.77 9.41 15.83
CA ASP A 516 5.16 8.99 14.57
C ASP A 516 6.22 8.66 13.50
N LEU A 517 7.33 9.40 13.50
CA LEU A 517 8.47 9.11 12.63
C LEU A 517 9.21 7.85 13.10
N ASP A 518 9.45 7.74 14.41
CA ASP A 518 9.98 6.53 15.03
C ASP A 518 9.02 5.33 14.83
N CYS A 519 7.73 5.56 14.57
CA CYS A 519 6.75 4.50 14.26
C CYS A 519 7.05 3.87 12.89
N ILE A 520 7.34 4.67 11.87
CA ILE A 520 7.72 4.17 10.53
C ILE A 520 8.98 3.31 10.65
N ASP A 521 10.02 3.82 11.31
CA ASP A 521 11.30 3.11 11.47
C ASP A 521 11.16 1.81 12.27
N ARG A 522 10.24 1.75 13.25
CA ARG A 522 9.99 0.56 14.08
C ARG A 522 9.13 -0.50 13.39
N ASN A 523 8.41 -0.13 12.33
CA ASN A 523 7.42 -0.98 11.67
C ASN A 523 7.92 -1.51 10.31
N ASP A 524 9.23 -1.70 10.17
CA ASP A 524 9.87 -2.20 8.96
C ASP A 524 9.26 -3.52 8.47
N ASN A 525 8.82 -4.40 9.37
CA ASN A 525 8.31 -5.71 8.96
C ASN A 525 6.96 -5.69 8.21
N ILE A 526 5.98 -4.88 8.65
CA ILE A 526 4.69 -4.78 7.93
C ILE A 526 4.88 -4.04 6.59
N ILE A 527 5.75 -3.03 6.58
CA ILE A 527 6.14 -2.31 5.35
C ILE A 527 6.83 -3.27 4.38
N ARG A 528 7.78 -4.08 4.87
CA ARG A 528 8.48 -5.11 4.10
C ARG A 528 7.52 -6.15 3.56
N SER A 529 6.57 -6.64 4.37
CA SER A 529 5.56 -7.62 3.92
C SER A 529 4.70 -7.03 2.79
N THR A 530 4.31 -5.76 2.91
CA THR A 530 3.60 -5.03 1.85
C THR A 530 4.43 -4.91 0.59
N ALA A 531 5.71 -4.53 0.71
CA ALA A 531 6.63 -4.43 -0.40
C ALA A 531 6.84 -5.78 -1.10
N ILE A 532 6.93 -6.89 -0.35
CA ILE A 532 7.04 -8.25 -0.91
C ILE A 532 5.80 -8.57 -1.73
N ILE A 533 4.60 -8.38 -1.16
CA ILE A 533 3.34 -8.66 -1.87
C ILE A 533 3.26 -7.82 -3.15
N LEU A 534 3.52 -6.51 -3.05
CA LEU A 534 3.43 -5.60 -4.19
C LEU A 534 4.44 -5.93 -5.29
N ARG A 535 5.72 -6.13 -4.94
CA ARG A 535 6.79 -6.46 -5.90
C ARG A 535 6.51 -7.80 -6.58
N LEU A 536 6.21 -8.82 -5.80
CA LEU A 536 6.04 -10.16 -6.36
C LEU A 536 4.74 -10.30 -7.16
N THR A 537 3.67 -9.57 -6.81
CA THR A 537 2.47 -9.49 -7.67
C THR A 537 2.75 -8.75 -8.97
N ASN A 538 3.50 -7.64 -8.93
CA ASN A 538 3.98 -6.93 -10.12
C ASN A 538 4.78 -7.87 -11.05
N ASP A 539 5.81 -8.53 -10.53
CA ASP A 539 6.65 -9.44 -11.30
C ASP A 539 5.88 -10.67 -11.83
N LEU A 540 4.83 -11.11 -11.13
CA LEU A 540 3.93 -12.16 -11.62
C LEU A 540 3.01 -11.69 -12.75
N GLY A 541 2.61 -10.42 -12.72
CA GLY A 541 1.77 -9.77 -13.72
C GLY A 541 2.47 -9.51 -15.05
N GLU A 542 3.80 -9.64 -15.12
CA GLU A 542 4.50 -9.56 -16.39
C GLU A 542 4.24 -10.81 -17.27
N SER A 543 4.05 -10.56 -18.57
CA SER A 543 3.80 -11.59 -19.60
C SER A 543 4.84 -12.72 -19.54
N PRO A 544 4.46 -13.96 -19.92
CA PRO A 544 5.38 -15.09 -19.96
C PRO A 544 6.66 -14.78 -20.73
N LEU A 545 7.79 -15.34 -20.28
CA LEU A 545 9.13 -15.14 -20.86
C LEU A 545 9.22 -15.51 -22.36
N THR A 546 8.21 -16.20 -22.88
CA THR A 546 8.10 -16.62 -24.28
C THR A 546 7.65 -15.51 -25.23
N GLU A 547 7.02 -14.43 -24.75
CA GLU A 547 6.74 -13.22 -25.54
C GLU A 547 7.90 -12.21 -25.52
N LYS A 548 8.65 -12.13 -24.41
CA LYS A 548 9.89 -11.34 -24.28
C LYS A 548 11.14 -12.17 -24.62
N LEU A 549 11.24 -12.70 -25.84
CA LEU A 549 12.57 -13.08 -26.34
C LEU A 549 13.38 -11.80 -26.62
N LYS A 550 14.17 -11.35 -25.63
CA LYS A 550 15.54 -10.82 -25.75
C LYS A 550 16.00 -10.23 -24.42
N SER A 551 17.31 -10.36 -24.19
CA SER A 551 18.14 -9.84 -23.09
C SER A 551 18.13 -8.31 -22.90
N GLU A 552 16.98 -7.66 -23.05
CA GLU A 552 16.81 -6.22 -23.17
C GLU A 552 15.97 -5.59 -22.05
N ASP A 553 15.59 -6.36 -21.02
CA ASP A 553 14.92 -5.85 -19.82
C ASP A 553 15.75 -6.14 -18.54
N THR A 554 15.43 -5.44 -17.46
CA THR A 554 16.02 -5.67 -16.12
C THR A 554 15.49 -6.98 -15.54
N PRO A 555 16.36 -7.86 -15.02
CA PRO A 555 15.90 -9.13 -14.46
C PRO A 555 14.89 -8.97 -13.33
N LYS A 556 13.87 -9.84 -13.32
CA LYS A 556 12.77 -9.86 -12.34
C LYS A 556 12.84 -11.11 -11.45
N ALA A 557 11.96 -11.19 -10.43
CA ALA A 557 11.91 -12.31 -9.48
C ALA A 557 11.92 -13.70 -10.16
N ILE A 558 11.09 -13.89 -11.20
CA ILE A 558 10.96 -15.17 -11.91
C ILE A 558 12.29 -15.56 -12.56
N GLU A 559 12.92 -14.63 -13.28
CA GLU A 559 14.18 -14.86 -13.99
C GLU A 559 15.34 -15.13 -13.04
N CYS A 560 15.46 -14.32 -11.98
CA CYS A 560 16.48 -14.51 -10.96
C CYS A 560 16.34 -15.88 -10.28
N TYR A 561 15.11 -16.27 -9.94
CA TYR A 561 14.85 -17.58 -9.32
C TYR A 561 15.18 -18.74 -10.27
N MET A 562 14.75 -18.67 -11.53
CA MET A 562 15.04 -19.67 -12.55
C MET A 562 16.54 -19.83 -12.77
N LYS A 563 17.28 -18.71 -12.90
CA LYS A 563 18.73 -18.72 -13.11
C LYS A 563 19.47 -19.33 -11.94
N GLU A 564 19.10 -18.98 -10.71
CA GLU A 564 19.77 -19.46 -9.50
C GLU A 564 19.51 -20.95 -9.22
N ASN A 565 18.28 -21.41 -9.45
CA ASN A 565 17.85 -22.76 -9.06
C ASN A 565 17.75 -23.77 -10.22
N GLY A 566 17.94 -23.33 -11.47
CA GLY A 566 17.70 -24.15 -12.65
C GLY A 566 16.23 -24.58 -12.80
N ALA A 567 15.30 -23.83 -12.21
CA ALA A 567 13.88 -24.15 -12.16
C ALA A 567 13.15 -23.81 -13.48
N SER A 568 12.01 -24.47 -13.73
CA SER A 568 11.12 -24.08 -14.82
C SER A 568 10.38 -22.77 -14.50
N GLU A 569 9.89 -22.04 -15.51
CA GLU A 569 9.07 -20.84 -15.29
C GLU A 569 7.82 -21.15 -14.44
N LYS A 570 7.21 -22.31 -14.65
CA LYS A 570 6.06 -22.77 -13.88
C LYS A 570 6.40 -22.90 -12.39
N ASP A 571 7.51 -23.58 -12.08
CA ASP A 571 7.93 -23.80 -10.70
C ASP A 571 8.37 -22.49 -10.04
N ALA A 572 9.04 -21.60 -10.80
CA ALA A 572 9.40 -20.27 -10.34
C ALA A 572 8.16 -19.43 -10.00
N ARG A 573 7.18 -19.33 -10.92
CA ARG A 573 5.92 -18.61 -10.67
C ARG A 573 5.18 -19.18 -9.45
N GLU A 574 5.16 -20.50 -9.29
CA GLU A 574 4.54 -21.12 -8.12
C GLU A 574 5.28 -20.77 -6.82
N ARG A 575 6.61 -20.80 -6.83
CA ARG A 575 7.42 -20.35 -5.70
C ARG A 575 7.12 -18.89 -5.34
N ILE A 576 7.01 -18.01 -6.33
CA ILE A 576 6.67 -16.60 -6.09
C ILE A 576 5.27 -16.45 -5.46
N ARG A 577 4.28 -17.21 -5.91
CA ARG A 577 2.94 -17.23 -5.28
C ARG A 577 2.99 -17.69 -3.82
N LEU A 578 3.81 -18.69 -3.49
CA LEU A 578 4.01 -19.12 -2.12
C LEU A 578 4.62 -18.00 -1.25
N LEU A 579 5.60 -17.26 -1.77
CA LEU A 579 6.18 -16.12 -1.06
C LEU A 579 5.17 -14.98 -0.82
N VAL A 580 4.27 -14.72 -1.79
CA VAL A 580 3.16 -13.77 -1.61
C VAL A 580 2.20 -14.25 -0.50
N ASN A 581 1.89 -15.55 -0.47
CA ASN A 581 1.08 -16.15 0.59
C ASN A 581 1.74 -16.01 1.97
N ASP A 582 3.04 -16.29 2.08
CA ASP A 582 3.77 -16.22 3.35
C ASP A 582 3.89 -14.76 3.84
N ALA A 583 4.06 -13.80 2.94
CA ALA A 583 4.03 -12.38 3.27
C ALA A 583 2.64 -11.93 3.76
N TRP A 584 1.55 -12.48 3.20
CA TRP A 584 0.19 -12.24 3.71
C TRP A 584 -0.02 -12.81 5.10
N LYS A 585 0.48 -14.02 5.39
CA LYS A 585 0.40 -14.61 6.73
C LYS A 585 1.17 -13.77 7.77
N GLU A 586 2.33 -13.23 7.38
CA GLU A 586 3.11 -12.32 8.23
C GLU A 586 2.36 -10.99 8.45
N MET A 587 1.77 -10.43 7.39
CA MET A 587 0.96 -9.22 7.46
C MET A 587 -0.28 -9.40 8.35
N ASN A 588 -0.97 -10.53 8.24
CA ASN A 588 -2.14 -10.87 9.06
C ASN A 588 -1.79 -10.93 10.55
N ARG A 589 -0.59 -11.44 10.88
CA ARG A 589 -0.10 -11.51 12.26
C ARG A 589 -0.03 -10.13 12.91
N TYR A 590 0.49 -9.12 12.19
CA TYR A 590 0.54 -7.74 12.68
C TYR A 590 -0.85 -7.13 12.93
N GLY A 591 -1.87 -7.60 12.22
CA GLY A 591 -3.26 -7.23 12.48
C GLY A 591 -3.78 -7.72 13.84
N VAL A 592 -3.28 -8.86 14.33
CA VAL A 592 -3.81 -9.54 15.52
C VAL A 592 -2.93 -9.34 16.76
N THR A 593 -1.61 -9.46 16.64
CA THR A 593 -0.72 -9.59 17.81
C THR A 593 0.02 -8.31 18.20
N ASP A 594 0.15 -7.33 17.29
CA ASP A 594 1.01 -6.16 17.52
C ASP A 594 0.21 -4.90 17.87
N THR A 595 0.28 -4.51 19.15
CA THR A 595 -0.39 -3.33 19.69
C THR A 595 0.45 -2.05 19.57
N PHE A 596 1.70 -2.14 19.11
CA PHE A 596 2.60 -0.99 19.00
C PHE A 596 2.51 -0.28 17.63
N ILE A 597 1.90 -0.93 16.65
CA ILE A 597 1.69 -0.37 15.30
C ILE A 597 0.39 0.45 15.30
N SER A 598 0.46 1.66 14.75
CA SER A 598 -0.72 2.50 14.53
C SER A 598 -1.73 1.80 13.60
N GLU A 599 -3.01 1.74 14.00
CA GLU A 599 -4.08 1.15 13.19
C GLU A 599 -4.21 1.80 11.80
N ASN A 600 -3.96 3.11 11.71
CA ASN A 600 -3.94 3.82 10.43
C ASN A 600 -2.78 3.35 9.53
N LEU A 601 -1.60 3.07 10.08
CA LEU A 601 -0.47 2.53 9.31
C LEU A 601 -0.78 1.10 8.83
N LYS A 602 -1.38 0.26 9.70
CA LYS A 602 -1.82 -1.09 9.33
C LYS A 602 -2.82 -1.06 8.18
N GLU A 603 -3.84 -0.19 8.28
CA GLU A 603 -4.86 -0.05 7.24
C GLU A 603 -4.23 0.34 5.89
N ILE A 604 -3.36 1.34 5.86
CA ILE A 604 -2.66 1.79 4.64
C ILE A 604 -1.81 0.66 4.05
N ALA A 605 -1.03 -0.05 4.87
CA ALA A 605 -0.14 -1.12 4.42
C ALA A 605 -0.93 -2.29 3.81
N ILE A 606 -1.97 -2.77 4.51
CA ILE A 606 -2.83 -3.86 4.03
C ILE A 606 -3.58 -3.44 2.76
N ASP A 607 -4.15 -2.24 2.73
CA ASP A 607 -4.89 -1.77 1.57
C ASP A 607 -3.97 -1.50 0.36
N MET A 608 -2.69 -1.18 0.57
CA MET A 608 -1.71 -1.08 -0.51
C MET A 608 -1.37 -2.45 -1.11
N ALA A 609 -1.27 -3.50 -0.27
CA ALA A 609 -1.12 -4.87 -0.76
C ALA A 609 -2.33 -5.30 -1.60
N ARG A 610 -3.55 -4.95 -1.18
CA ARG A 610 -4.80 -5.19 -1.93
C ARG A 610 -4.81 -4.47 -3.28
N ALA A 611 -4.35 -3.22 -3.31
CA ALA A 611 -4.19 -2.46 -4.55
C ALA A 611 -3.19 -3.16 -5.50
N GLY A 612 -2.09 -3.69 -4.98
CA GLY A 612 -1.14 -4.50 -5.75
C GLY A 612 -1.77 -5.71 -6.45
N HIS A 613 -2.59 -6.48 -5.71
CA HIS A 613 -3.35 -7.58 -6.30
C HIS A 613 -4.25 -7.10 -7.44
N TYR A 614 -5.05 -6.06 -7.22
CA TYR A 614 -5.94 -5.54 -8.27
C TYR A 614 -5.18 -5.09 -9.53
N MET A 615 -4.08 -4.35 -9.35
CA MET A 615 -3.33 -3.75 -10.46
C MET A 615 -2.61 -4.80 -11.31
N TYR A 616 -2.17 -5.91 -10.71
CA TYR A 616 -1.30 -6.88 -11.40
C TYR A 616 -1.92 -8.27 -11.65
N HIS A 617 -3.16 -8.53 -11.18
CA HIS A 617 -3.79 -9.85 -11.33
C HIS A 617 -4.02 -10.27 -12.79
N HIS A 618 -4.35 -9.31 -13.66
CA HIS A 618 -4.68 -9.53 -15.07
C HIS A 618 -3.60 -9.03 -16.03
N GLY A 619 -2.34 -9.00 -15.59
CA GLY A 619 -1.23 -8.43 -16.33
C GLY A 619 -0.72 -7.12 -15.71
N ASP A 620 0.18 -6.41 -16.40
CA ASP A 620 0.64 -5.08 -15.97
C ASP A 620 -0.42 -4.00 -16.20
N GLY A 621 -1.38 -3.89 -15.28
CA GLY A 621 -2.43 -2.88 -15.31
C GLY A 621 -1.93 -1.45 -15.03
N HIS A 622 -0.70 -1.28 -14.53
CA HIS A 622 -0.10 0.04 -14.32
C HIS A 622 0.43 0.62 -15.64
N ALA A 623 1.13 -0.19 -16.43
CA ALA A 623 1.61 0.24 -17.75
C ALA A 623 0.52 0.13 -18.85
N HIS A 624 -0.36 -0.87 -18.75
CA HIS A 624 -1.34 -1.18 -19.80
C HIS A 624 -2.75 -1.33 -19.23
N GLN A 625 -3.53 -0.27 -19.35
CA GLN A 625 -4.93 -0.29 -18.92
C GLN A 625 -5.73 -1.30 -19.77
N ASN A 626 -6.19 -2.39 -19.15
CA ASN A 626 -7.07 -3.36 -19.79
C ASN A 626 -8.55 -2.89 -19.75
N SER A 627 -9.41 -3.55 -20.53
CA SER A 627 -10.83 -3.18 -20.64
C SER A 627 -11.60 -3.31 -19.31
N ASN A 628 -11.24 -4.27 -18.45
CA ASN A 628 -11.84 -4.42 -17.13
C ASN A 628 -11.48 -3.23 -16.22
N MET A 629 -10.20 -2.86 -16.17
CA MET A 629 -9.73 -1.72 -15.41
C MET A 629 -10.35 -0.41 -15.88
N ALA A 630 -10.52 -0.22 -17.20
CA ALA A 630 -11.21 0.95 -17.75
C ALA A 630 -12.67 1.03 -17.31
N ARG A 631 -13.39 -0.10 -17.31
CA ARG A 631 -14.76 -0.18 -16.79
C ARG A 631 -14.82 0.11 -15.30
N ASP A 632 -13.88 -0.43 -14.53
CA ASP A 632 -13.86 -0.29 -13.07
C ASP A 632 -13.51 1.16 -12.67
N ILE A 633 -12.57 1.80 -13.36
CA ILE A 633 -12.29 3.25 -13.25
C ILE A 633 -13.53 4.08 -13.61
N ALA A 634 -14.22 3.73 -14.71
CA ALA A 634 -15.45 4.40 -15.10
C ALA A 634 -16.52 4.29 -13.99
N GLY A 635 -16.75 3.08 -13.49
CA GLY A 635 -17.69 2.79 -12.41
C GLY A 635 -17.35 3.50 -11.10
N LEU A 636 -16.06 3.61 -10.78
CA LEU A 636 -15.60 4.20 -9.52
C LEU A 636 -15.62 5.73 -9.54
N PHE A 637 -15.16 6.36 -10.63
CA PHE A 637 -14.95 7.81 -10.67
C PHE A 637 -15.95 8.59 -11.51
N PHE A 638 -16.58 7.98 -12.51
CA PHE A 638 -17.31 8.74 -13.54
C PHE A 638 -18.77 8.34 -13.68
N GLN A 639 -19.15 7.14 -13.25
CA GLN A 639 -20.51 6.62 -13.33
C GLN A 639 -21.11 6.54 -11.92
N PRO A 640 -22.04 7.45 -11.56
CA PRO A 640 -22.73 7.39 -10.28
C PRO A 640 -23.68 6.19 -10.26
N ILE A 641 -23.90 5.64 -9.07
CA ILE A 641 -24.90 4.59 -8.87
C ILE A 641 -26.29 5.24 -8.88
N CYS A 642 -27.21 4.69 -9.67
CA CYS A 642 -28.58 5.20 -9.74
C CYS A 642 -29.23 5.14 -8.35
N THR A 643 -29.72 6.29 -7.88
CA THR A 643 -30.46 6.43 -6.61
C THR A 643 -31.96 6.50 -6.91
N PHE A 644 -32.76 6.02 -5.96
CA PHE A 644 -34.21 5.81 -6.11
C PHE A 644 -35.01 7.09 -6.37
#